data_AF-A0A9Q0G3L0-F1
#
_entry.id   AF-A0A9Q0G3L0-F1
#
_cell.length_a   1.000
_cell.length_b   1.000
_cell.length_c   1.000
_cell.angle_alpha   90.00
_cell.angle_beta   90.00
_cell.angle_gamma   90.00
#
_symmetry.space_group_name_H-M   'P 1'
#
loop_
_entity.id
_entity.type
_entity.pdbx_description
1 polymer ?
#
loop_
_entity_poly.entity_id
_entity_poly.type
_entity_poly.pdbx_seq_one_letter_code
_entity_poly.pdbx_strand_id
1 'polypeptide(L)'
;MSEFGESPSPDDPSRNGERIKPALKEIPGLLDAREAGGKYSKDCTLILTEGNSAQTLIWTSLDRDYYGIFALNGKPLNVLKATKQTLEENEQLSYIKEIIGLEDGKDYKSTDDLRYGHILLMTDQGLGAMTYEEGKEVLANKEKLLKEFLLLEEEDKKVIEVASGKKEKDRKTWMLNNEFDDCHLDINAKHIKYKDFFNSDFRQYCLVNCRRSIPSIVDGLKPAQRKIIWCSLGIDFTEAMTVTALAHQVATETAYRHKESNLYAPIIGFAQDYVGSNNIKLFQPIGVFGTRLKGGKDHGEPRYLNTRLLPIARLIFPQDDDEILPEYDGNEEESVEPKWLLPIIPMILVNGCDGGIGTGYSCNIPKFDPLQLIAMLKKKFYNGSYGDLEPWYKGFKGKIDSEIVDDQNVWYSHGVYDQEDDGEYVITELPIGEWTENYENWLRDKDGKLSNNVYITELKSLGDERKIDIRISTISSKRLKTSADGDDESSIEDMFNLKKKLDTKHMNLFDQSGQITYYETADDIFEAYYAIRLPYYGERKKKMLHKLDDEISMLSNKIKLIELVRGNTIDMCADRTASEREEMLTSHGFARLPDFKYLESMSGLCSFTAEALKELETKLKELEDKKNTLTTMTREKLWEEDLDALEKYIQNFSLVEEMGPGAM
;
A
#
# COMPACT_ATOMS: atom_id res chain seq x y z
N MET A 1 -27.54 28.00 -26.26
CA MET A 1 -28.93 27.73 -26.69
C MET A 1 -28.88 26.98 -27.99
N SER A 2 -28.79 25.65 -27.89
CA SER A 2 -29.23 24.69 -28.89
C SER A 2 -29.99 23.66 -28.07
N GLU A 3 -31.29 23.58 -28.32
CA GLU A 3 -32.25 22.81 -27.55
C GLU A 3 -31.89 21.32 -27.63
N PHE A 4 -31.73 20.66 -26.48
CA PHE A 4 -32.02 19.23 -26.38
C PHE A 4 -33.47 19.08 -26.83
N GLY A 5 -33.71 18.35 -27.93
CA GLY A 5 -35.03 18.22 -28.51
C GLY A 5 -36.06 17.79 -27.47
N GLU A 6 -37.20 18.48 -27.41
CA GLU A 6 -38.36 17.99 -26.66
C GLU A 6 -38.70 16.58 -27.15
N SER A 7 -38.86 15.64 -26.21
CA SER A 7 -39.22 14.27 -26.51
C SER A 7 -40.59 14.24 -27.22
N PRO A 8 -40.72 13.59 -28.40
CA PRO A 8 -41.99 13.52 -29.10
C PRO A 8 -43.03 12.70 -28.32
N SER A 9 -44.31 13.04 -28.55
CA SER A 9 -45.48 12.46 -27.91
C SER A 9 -45.49 10.91 -27.97
N PRO A 10 -45.97 10.22 -26.90
CA PRO A 10 -46.05 8.74 -26.85
C PRO A 10 -46.86 8.08 -27.98
N ASP A 11 -47.69 8.85 -28.69
CA ASP A 11 -48.67 8.37 -29.67
C ASP A 11 -48.26 8.63 -31.15
N ASP A 12 -46.97 8.86 -31.45
CA ASP A 12 -46.50 8.99 -32.85
C ASP A 12 -46.59 7.64 -33.60
N PRO A 13 -47.43 7.51 -34.65
CA PRO A 13 -47.60 6.27 -35.42
C PRO A 13 -46.39 5.90 -36.30
N SER A 14 -45.31 6.70 -36.31
CA SER A 14 -44.09 6.45 -37.09
C SER A 14 -43.04 5.52 -36.44
N ARG A 15 -43.33 4.94 -35.26
CA ARG A 15 -42.41 4.06 -34.50
C ARG A 15 -41.96 2.77 -35.21
N ASN A 16 -42.57 2.40 -36.35
CA ASN A 16 -42.11 1.31 -37.22
C ASN A 16 -41.27 1.86 -38.41
N GLY A 17 -40.25 2.65 -38.12
CA GLY A 17 -39.34 3.22 -39.11
C GLY A 17 -38.15 2.31 -39.46
N GLU A 18 -37.58 2.51 -40.64
CA GLU A 18 -36.29 1.92 -41.05
C GLU A 18 -35.21 2.20 -40.01
N ARG A 19 -34.50 1.15 -39.57
CA ARG A 19 -33.38 1.29 -38.64
C ARG A 19 -32.13 1.74 -39.40
N ILE A 20 -31.43 2.75 -38.87
CA ILE A 20 -30.16 3.25 -39.42
C ILE A 20 -29.03 2.25 -39.17
N LYS A 21 -29.09 1.54 -38.03
CA LYS A 21 -28.16 0.46 -37.65
C LYS A 21 -28.95 -0.76 -37.14
N PRO A 22 -28.45 -1.99 -37.36
CA PRO A 22 -29.14 -3.20 -36.92
C PRO A 22 -29.34 -3.23 -35.40
N ALA A 23 -30.35 -3.98 -34.94
CA ALA A 23 -30.48 -4.33 -33.53
C ALA A 23 -29.23 -5.10 -33.08
N LEU A 24 -28.73 -4.80 -31.88
CA LEU A 24 -27.59 -5.53 -31.34
C LEU A 24 -27.98 -6.94 -30.93
N LYS A 25 -26.97 -7.81 -30.92
CA LYS A 25 -27.06 -9.07 -30.19
C LYS A 25 -27.04 -8.78 -28.69
N GLU A 26 -27.42 -9.76 -27.88
CA GLU A 26 -27.43 -9.61 -26.42
C GLU A 26 -26.01 -9.32 -25.91
N ILE A 27 -25.77 -8.07 -25.49
CA ILE A 27 -24.53 -7.64 -24.84
C ILE A 27 -24.75 -7.70 -23.32
N PRO A 28 -23.96 -8.48 -22.58
CA PRO A 28 -24.10 -8.57 -21.13
C PRO A 28 -23.97 -7.21 -20.44
N GLY A 29 -24.92 -6.89 -19.57
CA GLY A 29 -24.91 -5.64 -18.80
C GLY A 29 -25.35 -4.38 -19.57
N LEU A 30 -25.78 -4.51 -20.83
CA LEU A 30 -26.41 -3.42 -21.57
C LEU A 30 -27.91 -3.36 -21.31
N LEU A 31 -28.39 -2.18 -20.91
CA LEU A 31 -29.80 -1.81 -20.95
C LEU A 31 -29.98 -0.79 -22.07
N ASP A 32 -30.33 -1.26 -23.26
CA ASP A 32 -30.34 -0.46 -24.49
C ASP A 32 -31.59 0.44 -24.56
N ALA A 33 -31.44 1.66 -25.09
CA ALA A 33 -32.58 2.53 -25.38
C ALA A 33 -33.42 1.96 -26.52
N ARG A 34 -34.75 2.07 -26.46
CA ARG A 34 -35.62 1.48 -27.49
C ARG A 34 -35.41 2.07 -28.88
N GLU A 35 -35.10 3.36 -28.96
CA GLU A 35 -34.85 4.08 -30.21
C GLU A 35 -33.37 4.05 -30.65
N ALA A 36 -32.48 3.36 -29.92
CA ALA A 36 -31.06 3.27 -30.28
C ALA A 36 -30.85 2.58 -31.63
N GLY A 37 -30.20 3.28 -32.57
CA GLY A 37 -30.02 2.85 -33.96
C GLY A 37 -31.27 2.98 -34.85
N GLY A 38 -32.36 3.53 -34.32
CA GLY A 38 -33.57 3.91 -35.07
C GLY A 38 -33.48 5.32 -35.64
N LYS A 39 -34.63 5.87 -36.05
CA LYS A 39 -34.74 7.23 -36.61
C LYS A 39 -34.35 8.33 -35.62
N TYR A 40 -34.57 8.10 -34.33
CA TYR A 40 -34.30 9.04 -33.24
C TYR A 40 -32.95 8.78 -32.54
N SER A 41 -32.02 8.06 -33.18
CA SER A 41 -30.72 7.70 -32.58
C SER A 41 -29.89 8.90 -32.13
N LYS A 42 -30.03 10.05 -32.80
CA LYS A 42 -29.33 11.30 -32.45
C LYS A 42 -29.76 11.87 -31.11
N ASP A 43 -31.01 11.64 -30.71
CA ASP A 43 -31.56 12.11 -29.44
C ASP A 43 -31.25 11.12 -28.31
N CYS A 44 -30.83 9.91 -28.66
CA CYS A 44 -30.47 8.88 -27.69
C CYS A 44 -29.16 9.20 -26.96
N THR A 45 -29.16 8.97 -25.64
CA THR A 45 -27.99 9.12 -24.78
C THR A 45 -27.59 7.78 -24.16
N LEU A 46 -26.33 7.39 -24.34
CA LEU A 46 -25.74 6.24 -23.66
C LEU A 46 -25.09 6.69 -22.36
N ILE A 47 -25.52 6.13 -21.24
CA ILE A 47 -24.93 6.38 -19.92
C ILE A 47 -23.89 5.29 -19.64
N LEU A 48 -22.65 5.69 -19.40
CA LEU A 48 -21.59 4.81 -18.92
C LEU A 48 -21.42 4.98 -17.42
N THR A 49 -21.71 3.92 -16.66
CA THR A 49 -21.64 3.93 -15.19
C THR A 49 -20.42 3.19 -14.66
N GLU A 50 -19.86 3.65 -13.55
CA GLU A 50 -18.84 2.89 -12.81
C GLU A 50 -19.49 1.74 -12.01
N GLY A 51 -19.45 0.53 -12.57
CA GLY A 51 -20.03 -0.67 -11.96
C GLY A 51 -21.56 -0.79 -12.05
N ASN A 52 -22.06 -1.95 -11.62
CA ASN A 52 -23.48 -2.33 -11.76
C ASN A 52 -24.41 -1.75 -10.68
N SER A 53 -23.85 -1.24 -9.58
CA SER A 53 -24.63 -0.80 -8.40
C SER A 53 -25.58 0.35 -8.73
N ALA A 54 -25.14 1.31 -9.54
CA ALA A 54 -25.93 2.47 -9.93
C ALA A 54 -26.94 2.17 -11.06
N GLN A 55 -26.69 1.12 -11.85
CA GLN A 55 -27.42 0.85 -13.09
C GLN A 55 -28.93 0.63 -12.86
N THR A 56 -29.29 -0.18 -11.86
CA THR A 56 -30.70 -0.50 -11.56
C THR A 56 -31.48 0.71 -11.08
N LEU A 57 -30.88 1.50 -10.19
CA LEU A 57 -31.48 2.72 -9.64
C LEU A 57 -31.85 3.70 -10.76
N ILE A 58 -30.86 3.97 -11.63
CA ILE A 58 -30.98 4.94 -12.71
C ILE A 58 -31.99 4.45 -13.76
N TRP A 59 -31.92 3.17 -14.16
CA TRP A 59 -32.79 2.60 -15.20
C TRP A 59 -34.29 2.71 -14.89
N THR A 60 -34.68 2.61 -13.61
CA THR A 60 -36.09 2.71 -13.22
C THR A 60 -36.66 4.12 -13.35
N SER A 61 -35.80 5.13 -13.40
CA SER A 61 -36.18 6.55 -13.34
C SER A 61 -35.95 7.29 -14.66
N LEU A 62 -35.38 6.63 -15.67
CA LEU A 62 -35.11 7.21 -16.98
C LEU A 62 -36.17 6.86 -18.02
N ASP A 63 -36.28 7.74 -19.03
CA ASP A 63 -37.01 7.46 -20.25
C ASP A 63 -36.27 6.42 -21.09
N ARG A 64 -36.79 5.19 -21.11
CA ARG A 64 -36.18 4.04 -21.78
C ARG A 64 -36.24 4.12 -23.30
N ASP A 65 -37.00 5.06 -23.85
CA ASP A 65 -37.06 5.25 -25.29
C ASP A 65 -35.74 5.87 -25.79
N TYR A 66 -35.16 6.83 -25.04
CA TYR A 66 -33.97 7.60 -25.44
C TYR A 66 -32.71 7.35 -24.60
N TYR A 67 -32.82 6.79 -23.39
CA TYR A 67 -31.66 6.56 -22.54
C TYR A 67 -31.29 5.09 -22.45
N GLY A 68 -30.03 4.78 -22.75
CA GLY A 68 -29.41 3.48 -22.53
C GLY A 68 -28.39 3.53 -21.41
N ILE A 69 -28.11 2.41 -20.76
CA ILE A 69 -27.10 2.31 -19.69
C ILE A 69 -26.20 1.10 -19.92
N PHE A 70 -24.90 1.31 -19.84
CA PHE A 70 -23.88 0.26 -19.87
C PHE A 70 -22.89 0.45 -18.73
N ALA A 71 -22.72 -0.59 -17.91
CA ALA A 71 -21.82 -0.56 -16.76
C ALA A 71 -20.39 -0.96 -17.16
N LEU A 72 -19.41 -0.14 -16.77
CA LEU A 72 -17.99 -0.43 -16.97
C LEU A 72 -17.45 -1.34 -15.86
N ASN A 73 -16.77 -2.40 -16.27
CA ASN A 73 -16.00 -3.30 -15.41
C ASN A 73 -14.67 -2.66 -14.99
N GLY A 74 -14.73 -1.71 -14.06
CA GLY A 74 -13.54 -1.07 -13.48
C GLY A 74 -12.88 -0.04 -14.40
N LYS A 75 -11.55 0.07 -14.34
CA LYS A 75 -10.80 1.09 -15.08
C LYS A 75 -10.73 0.74 -16.58
N PRO A 76 -11.11 1.65 -17.49
CA PRO A 76 -11.06 1.39 -18.92
C PRO A 76 -9.61 1.24 -19.42
N LEU A 77 -9.43 0.47 -20.49
CA LEU A 77 -8.13 0.29 -21.14
C LEU A 77 -7.61 1.63 -21.70
N ASN A 78 -6.36 1.97 -21.40
CA ASN A 78 -5.70 3.12 -22.01
C ASN A 78 -5.24 2.79 -23.44
N VAL A 79 -6.07 3.15 -24.42
CA VAL A 79 -5.84 2.87 -25.85
C VAL A 79 -4.61 3.56 -26.44
N LEU A 80 -4.11 4.65 -25.84
CA LEU A 80 -2.90 5.36 -26.33
C LEU A 80 -1.62 4.56 -26.09
N LYS A 81 -1.64 3.63 -25.13
CA LYS A 81 -0.49 2.79 -24.78
C LYS A 81 -0.62 1.34 -25.24
N ALA A 82 -1.84 0.89 -25.54
CA ALA A 82 -2.13 -0.49 -25.87
C ALA A 82 -1.49 -0.94 -27.19
N THR A 83 -1.16 -2.24 -27.28
CA THR A 83 -0.76 -2.88 -28.54
C THR A 83 -2.01 -3.23 -29.35
N LYS A 84 -1.85 -3.51 -30.64
CA LYS A 84 -2.98 -3.96 -31.49
C LYS A 84 -3.67 -5.20 -30.92
N GLN A 85 -2.87 -6.17 -30.48
CA GLN A 85 -3.38 -7.40 -29.85
C GLN A 85 -4.22 -7.10 -28.61
N THR A 86 -3.72 -6.26 -27.69
CA THR A 86 -4.47 -5.90 -26.47
C THR A 86 -5.77 -5.16 -26.77
N LEU A 87 -5.82 -4.39 -27.87
CA LEU A 87 -7.05 -3.71 -28.30
C LEU A 87 -8.08 -4.70 -28.85
N GLU A 88 -7.64 -5.68 -29.64
CA GLU A 88 -8.50 -6.73 -30.24
C GLU A 88 -9.05 -7.70 -29.19
N GLU A 89 -8.24 -8.04 -28.18
CA GLU A 89 -8.62 -8.93 -27.08
C GLU A 89 -9.51 -8.24 -26.02
N ASN A 90 -9.65 -6.91 -26.07
CA ASN A 90 -10.45 -6.19 -25.08
C ASN A 90 -11.95 -6.22 -25.43
N GLU A 91 -12.68 -7.14 -24.79
CA GLU A 91 -14.12 -7.30 -24.99
C GLU A 91 -14.91 -6.03 -24.66
N GLN A 92 -14.58 -5.32 -23.58
CA GLN A 92 -15.33 -4.12 -23.17
C GLN A 92 -15.25 -3.00 -24.20
N LEU A 93 -14.06 -2.76 -24.77
CA LEU A 93 -13.88 -1.81 -25.86
C LEU A 93 -14.69 -2.22 -27.09
N SER A 94 -14.69 -3.51 -27.41
CA SER A 94 -15.50 -4.07 -28.52
C SER A 94 -16.99 -3.86 -28.29
N TYR A 95 -17.49 -4.10 -27.07
CA TYR A 95 -18.88 -3.82 -26.71
C TYR A 95 -19.21 -2.34 -26.83
N ILE A 96 -18.38 -1.43 -26.33
CA ILE A 96 -18.64 0.01 -26.44
C ILE A 96 -18.72 0.44 -27.91
N LYS A 97 -17.82 -0.07 -28.77
CA LYS A 97 -17.87 0.20 -30.21
C LYS A 97 -19.16 -0.33 -30.83
N GLU A 98 -19.57 -1.55 -30.52
CA GLU A 98 -20.82 -2.15 -31.02
C GLU A 98 -22.06 -1.39 -30.51
N ILE A 99 -22.09 -1.02 -29.22
CA ILE A 99 -23.21 -0.29 -28.59
C ILE A 99 -23.47 1.04 -29.29
N ILE A 100 -22.40 1.80 -29.54
CA ILE A 100 -22.47 3.12 -30.17
C ILE A 100 -22.58 2.99 -31.70
N GLY A 101 -22.11 1.89 -32.28
CA GLY A 101 -22.02 1.69 -33.74
C GLY A 101 -20.78 2.33 -34.36
N LEU A 102 -19.67 2.41 -33.61
CA LEU A 102 -18.39 2.93 -34.06
C LEU A 102 -17.67 1.93 -34.98
N GLU A 103 -16.92 2.47 -35.94
CA GLU A 103 -16.18 1.72 -36.96
C GLU A 103 -14.75 2.25 -36.99
N ASP A 104 -13.77 1.35 -36.96
CA ASP A 104 -12.36 1.72 -36.94
C ASP A 104 -11.93 2.37 -38.26
N GLY A 105 -11.19 3.48 -38.17
CA GLY A 105 -10.69 4.22 -39.33
C GLY A 105 -11.71 5.18 -39.98
N LYS A 106 -12.96 5.21 -39.52
CA LYS A 106 -13.97 6.19 -39.98
C LYS A 106 -13.85 7.50 -39.21
N ASP A 107 -13.77 8.62 -39.94
CA ASP A 107 -13.77 9.98 -39.38
C ASP A 107 -15.21 10.51 -39.30
N TYR A 108 -15.74 10.63 -38.07
CA TYR A 108 -17.13 11.02 -37.82
C TYR A 108 -17.24 12.56 -37.73
N LYS A 109 -17.96 13.16 -38.68
CA LYS A 109 -18.31 14.60 -38.67
C LYS A 109 -19.69 14.90 -38.11
N SER A 110 -20.54 13.88 -38.00
CA SER A 110 -21.87 13.93 -37.39
C SER A 110 -22.16 12.61 -36.67
N THR A 111 -23.20 12.61 -35.83
CA THR A 111 -23.66 11.43 -35.07
C THR A 111 -24.75 10.65 -35.81
N ASP A 112 -25.07 11.06 -37.04
CA ASP A 112 -26.18 10.52 -37.85
C ASP A 112 -26.08 9.02 -38.11
N ASP A 113 -24.85 8.54 -38.27
CA ASP A 113 -24.56 7.14 -38.56
C ASP A 113 -24.39 6.28 -37.29
N LEU A 114 -24.56 6.87 -36.10
CA LEU A 114 -24.37 6.22 -34.80
C LEU A 114 -25.71 5.78 -34.19
N ARG A 115 -25.63 4.80 -33.27
CA ARG A 115 -26.79 4.32 -32.50
C ARG A 115 -27.22 5.28 -31.39
N TYR A 116 -26.29 6.10 -30.91
CA TYR A 116 -26.47 7.10 -29.87
C TYR A 116 -25.81 8.42 -30.31
N GLY A 117 -26.50 9.54 -30.10
CA GLY A 117 -25.96 10.87 -30.38
C GLY A 117 -25.14 11.44 -29.23
N HIS A 118 -25.38 10.98 -28.00
CA HIS A 118 -24.73 11.49 -26.80
C HIS A 118 -24.19 10.37 -25.91
N ILE A 119 -23.11 10.68 -25.19
CA ILE A 119 -22.56 9.83 -24.13
C ILE A 119 -22.54 10.65 -22.85
N LEU A 120 -23.10 10.07 -21.78
CA LEU A 120 -23.06 10.64 -20.44
C LEU A 120 -22.17 9.75 -19.56
N LEU A 121 -21.16 10.33 -18.95
CA LEU A 121 -20.30 9.64 -17.98
C LEU A 121 -20.86 9.87 -16.57
N MET A 122 -21.06 8.78 -15.83
CA MET A 122 -21.58 8.83 -14.46
C MET A 122 -20.68 7.98 -13.55
N THR A 123 -19.72 8.64 -12.90
CA THR A 123 -18.64 8.04 -12.10
C THR A 123 -18.86 8.26 -10.59
N ASP A 124 -18.30 7.39 -9.74
CA ASP A 124 -18.76 7.22 -8.37
C ASP A 124 -18.28 8.28 -7.35
N GLN A 125 -19.24 8.79 -6.57
CA GLN A 125 -19.14 9.01 -5.12
C GLN A 125 -20.48 8.59 -4.49
N GLY A 126 -20.63 7.30 -4.16
CA GLY A 126 -21.79 6.77 -3.44
C GLY A 126 -23.06 6.56 -4.27
N LEU A 127 -22.99 6.46 -5.60
CA LEU A 127 -24.18 6.28 -6.46
C LEU A 127 -24.99 5.01 -6.11
N GLY A 128 -24.32 3.99 -5.60
CA GLY A 128 -24.95 2.77 -5.10
C GLY A 128 -25.53 2.87 -3.69
N ALA A 129 -25.19 3.92 -2.93
CA ALA A 129 -25.69 4.20 -1.59
C ALA A 129 -26.89 5.15 -1.59
N MET A 130 -27.18 5.80 -2.71
CA MET A 130 -28.34 6.67 -2.88
C MET A 130 -29.65 5.89 -2.79
N THR A 131 -30.65 6.51 -2.16
CA THR A 131 -32.03 6.02 -2.18
C THR A 131 -32.69 6.24 -3.55
N TYR A 132 -33.80 5.52 -3.79
CA TYR A 132 -34.64 5.73 -4.99
C TYR A 132 -35.17 7.16 -5.11
N GLU A 133 -35.39 7.85 -3.99
CA GLU A 133 -35.90 9.22 -3.98
C GLU A 133 -34.81 10.22 -4.36
N GLU A 134 -33.63 10.11 -3.77
CA GLU A 134 -32.46 10.94 -4.10
C GLU A 134 -32.02 10.73 -5.56
N GLY A 135 -32.03 9.48 -6.05
CA GLY A 135 -31.73 9.18 -7.45
C GLY A 135 -32.70 9.86 -8.42
N LYS A 136 -34.00 9.89 -8.08
CA LYS A 136 -35.01 10.62 -8.86
C LYS A 136 -34.81 12.12 -8.80
N GLU A 137 -34.45 12.68 -7.65
CA GLU A 137 -34.19 14.11 -7.49
C GLU A 137 -32.95 14.57 -8.29
N VAL A 138 -31.88 13.77 -8.29
CA VAL A 138 -30.68 14.01 -9.10
C VAL A 138 -31.04 14.01 -10.59
N LEU A 139 -31.84 13.04 -11.04
CA LEU A 139 -32.29 12.98 -12.44
C LEU A 139 -33.28 14.08 -12.80
N ALA A 140 -34.13 14.51 -11.87
CA ALA A 140 -35.04 15.64 -12.06
C ALA A 140 -34.28 16.97 -12.19
N ASN A 141 -33.15 17.10 -11.49
CA ASN A 141 -32.25 18.25 -11.58
C ASN A 141 -31.10 18.05 -12.58
N LYS A 142 -31.18 17.06 -13.48
CA LYS A 142 -30.08 16.69 -14.39
C LYS A 142 -29.51 17.89 -15.16
N GLU A 143 -30.33 18.83 -15.60
CA GLU A 143 -29.88 20.01 -16.35
C GLU A 143 -28.97 20.97 -15.57
N LYS A 144 -29.03 20.93 -14.23
CA LYS A 144 -28.16 21.71 -13.35
C LYS A 144 -26.85 20.98 -13.04
N LEU A 145 -26.87 19.64 -13.09
CA LEU A 145 -25.74 18.79 -12.77
C LEU A 145 -24.92 18.41 -14.01
N LEU A 146 -25.54 18.46 -15.18
CA LEU A 146 -24.91 18.11 -16.45
C LEU A 146 -23.88 19.17 -16.83
N LYS A 147 -22.65 18.70 -17.02
CA LYS A 147 -21.54 19.48 -17.55
C LYS A 147 -21.12 18.91 -18.90
N GLU A 148 -21.03 19.76 -19.91
CA GLU A 148 -20.69 19.37 -21.27
C GLU A 148 -19.22 19.64 -21.55
N PHE A 149 -18.52 18.66 -22.11
CA PHE A 149 -17.18 18.89 -22.64
C PHE A 149 -17.28 19.62 -23.99
N LEU A 150 -16.53 20.72 -24.12
CA LEU A 150 -16.43 21.46 -25.39
C LEU A 150 -15.71 20.63 -26.45
N LEU A 151 -15.85 21.01 -27.73
CA LEU A 151 -15.16 20.35 -28.84
C LEU A 151 -13.65 20.33 -28.60
N LEU A 152 -13.04 19.17 -28.89
CA LEU A 152 -11.63 18.92 -28.68
C LEU A 152 -10.76 19.80 -29.61
N GLU A 153 -9.93 20.65 -29.02
CA GLU A 153 -8.99 21.51 -29.74
C GLU A 153 -7.58 20.86 -29.83
N GLU A 154 -6.71 21.39 -30.69
CA GLU A 154 -5.34 20.88 -30.83
C GLU A 154 -4.50 21.05 -29.54
N GLU A 155 -4.81 22.04 -28.72
CA GLU A 155 -4.17 22.23 -27.41
C GLU A 155 -4.57 21.14 -26.41
N ASP A 156 -5.85 20.74 -26.42
CA ASP A 156 -6.36 19.68 -25.55
C ASP A 156 -5.67 18.34 -25.85
N LYS A 157 -5.51 18.01 -27.14
CA LYS A 157 -4.82 16.78 -27.57
C LYS A 157 -3.41 16.68 -27.01
N LYS A 158 -2.68 17.80 -26.95
CA LYS A 158 -1.32 17.83 -26.39
C LYS A 158 -1.32 17.50 -24.91
N VAL A 159 -2.26 18.06 -24.14
CA VAL A 159 -2.38 17.79 -22.70
C VAL A 159 -2.77 16.34 -22.45
N ILE A 160 -3.73 15.81 -23.22
CA ILE A 160 -4.14 14.39 -23.13
C ILE A 160 -2.96 13.45 -23.43
N GLU A 161 -2.14 13.75 -24.44
CA GLU A 161 -0.97 12.94 -24.79
C GLU A 161 0.11 12.99 -23.71
N VAL A 162 0.31 14.13 -23.04
CA VAL A 162 1.21 14.23 -21.88
C VAL A 162 0.65 13.43 -20.70
N ALA A 163 -0.63 13.63 -20.37
CA ALA A 163 -1.29 13.04 -19.20
C ALA A 163 -1.44 11.51 -19.32
N SER A 164 -1.80 11.00 -20.51
CA SER A 164 -2.20 9.60 -20.72
C SER A 164 -1.38 8.86 -21.79
N GLY A 165 -0.58 9.56 -22.60
CA GLY A 165 0.24 8.96 -23.66
C GLY A 165 1.58 8.38 -23.18
N LYS A 166 2.49 8.08 -24.11
CA LYS A 166 3.74 7.33 -23.84
C LYS A 166 4.88 8.17 -23.26
N LYS A 167 4.73 9.51 -23.19
CA LYS A 167 5.77 10.43 -22.75
C LYS A 167 5.82 10.56 -21.22
N GLU A 168 6.56 9.67 -20.56
CA GLU A 168 6.67 9.66 -19.10
C GLU A 168 7.36 10.92 -18.53
N LYS A 169 8.46 11.39 -19.14
CA LYS A 169 9.22 12.56 -18.66
C LYS A 169 8.34 13.82 -18.64
N ASP A 170 7.67 14.11 -19.73
CA ASP A 170 6.76 15.25 -19.86
C ASP A 170 5.65 15.19 -18.80
N ARG A 171 5.12 13.99 -18.51
CA ARG A 171 4.11 13.77 -17.47
C ARG A 171 4.61 14.11 -16.07
N LYS A 172 5.85 13.76 -15.73
CA LYS A 172 6.46 14.10 -14.43
C LYS A 172 6.57 15.61 -14.27
N THR A 173 7.10 16.31 -15.28
CA THR A 173 7.22 17.77 -15.26
C THR A 173 5.85 18.44 -15.15
N TRP A 174 4.84 17.93 -15.87
CA TRP A 174 3.47 18.42 -15.80
C TRP A 174 2.83 18.22 -14.42
N MET A 175 3.05 17.06 -13.79
CA MET A 175 2.55 16.79 -12.44
C MET A 175 3.18 17.69 -11.38
N LEU A 176 4.47 17.99 -11.49
CA LEU A 176 5.19 18.86 -10.55
C LEU A 176 5.05 20.36 -10.86
N ASN A 177 4.28 20.76 -11.86
CA ASN A 177 4.09 22.18 -12.15
C ASN A 177 3.11 22.82 -11.15
N ASN A 178 3.66 23.65 -10.27
CA ASN A 178 2.90 24.38 -9.23
C ASN A 178 1.93 25.43 -9.81
N GLU A 179 2.07 25.83 -11.08
CA GLU A 179 1.13 26.76 -11.74
C GLU A 179 -0.31 26.22 -11.75
N PHE A 180 -0.50 24.91 -11.61
CA PHE A 180 -1.81 24.26 -11.62
C PHE A 180 -2.34 23.90 -10.22
N ASP A 181 -1.65 24.25 -9.14
CA ASP A 181 -2.08 23.88 -7.79
C ASP A 181 -3.38 24.57 -7.37
N ASP A 182 -3.59 25.81 -7.84
CA ASP A 182 -4.83 26.58 -7.64
C ASP A 182 -5.84 26.39 -8.80
N CYS A 183 -5.56 25.48 -9.74
CA CYS A 183 -6.45 25.22 -10.85
C CYS A 183 -7.60 24.31 -10.38
N HIS A 184 -8.80 24.90 -10.26
CA HIS A 184 -10.01 24.18 -9.91
C HIS A 184 -11.07 24.37 -10.99
N LEU A 185 -11.80 23.30 -11.33
CA LEU A 185 -12.98 23.45 -12.16
C LEU A 185 -14.03 24.27 -11.42
N ASP A 186 -14.61 25.24 -12.11
CA ASP A 186 -15.78 25.95 -11.60
C ASP A 186 -16.94 24.95 -11.44
N ILE A 187 -17.38 24.80 -10.19
CA ILE A 187 -18.48 23.90 -9.83
C ILE A 187 -19.76 24.28 -10.58
N ASN A 188 -19.96 25.56 -10.88
CA ASN A 188 -21.17 26.08 -11.55
C ASN A 188 -21.04 26.15 -13.08
N ALA A 189 -19.85 25.89 -13.64
CA ALA A 189 -19.67 25.92 -15.08
C ALA A 189 -20.42 24.76 -15.76
N LYS A 190 -21.27 25.11 -16.73
CA LYS A 190 -22.00 24.16 -17.58
C LYS A 190 -21.13 23.52 -18.65
N HIS A 191 -20.04 24.19 -19.06
CA HIS A 191 -19.15 23.70 -20.09
C HIS A 191 -17.74 23.58 -19.54
N ILE A 192 -17.06 22.49 -19.87
CA ILE A 192 -15.70 22.17 -19.43
C ILE A 192 -14.80 22.04 -20.67
N LYS A 193 -13.63 22.65 -20.63
CA LYS A 193 -12.56 22.34 -21.60
C LYS A 193 -11.76 21.15 -21.14
N TYR A 194 -11.34 20.30 -22.07
CA TYR A 194 -10.49 19.15 -21.73
C TYR A 194 -9.20 19.58 -21.03
N LYS A 195 -8.50 20.60 -21.55
CA LYS A 195 -7.29 21.16 -20.91
C LYS A 195 -7.50 21.51 -19.44
N ASP A 196 -8.60 22.17 -19.11
CA ASP A 196 -8.89 22.60 -17.74
C ASP A 196 -9.13 21.38 -16.84
N PHE A 197 -9.97 20.43 -17.28
CA PHE A 197 -10.22 19.17 -16.56
C PHE A 197 -8.94 18.36 -16.33
N PHE A 198 -8.07 18.27 -17.34
CA PHE A 198 -6.84 17.52 -17.21
C PHE A 198 -5.88 18.19 -16.22
N ASN A 199 -5.71 19.53 -16.30
CA ASN A 199 -4.81 20.27 -15.43
C ASN A 199 -5.29 20.42 -13.98
N SER A 200 -6.60 20.30 -13.72
CA SER A 200 -7.15 20.30 -12.36
C SER A 200 -7.37 18.89 -11.82
N ASP A 201 -8.54 18.30 -12.04
CA ASP A 201 -9.08 17.13 -11.35
C ASP A 201 -8.30 15.87 -11.71
N PHE A 202 -7.95 15.71 -13.00
CA PHE A 202 -7.16 14.57 -13.44
C PHE A 202 -5.72 14.64 -12.89
N ARG A 203 -5.10 15.82 -12.87
CA ARG A 203 -3.78 16.01 -12.23
C ARG A 203 -3.83 15.65 -10.75
N GLN A 204 -4.85 16.13 -10.03
CA GLN A 204 -5.05 15.80 -8.62
C GLN A 204 -5.22 14.29 -8.41
N TYR A 205 -5.99 13.62 -9.27
CA TYR A 205 -6.10 12.16 -9.28
C TYR A 205 -4.73 11.48 -9.46
N CYS A 206 -3.90 11.95 -10.39
CA CYS A 206 -2.56 11.41 -10.62
C CYS A 206 -1.65 11.57 -9.39
N LEU A 207 -1.70 12.72 -8.71
CA LEU A 207 -0.93 12.98 -7.49
C LEU A 207 -1.41 12.09 -6.33
N VAL A 208 -2.72 11.97 -6.12
CA VAL A 208 -3.30 11.09 -5.10
C VAL A 208 -2.98 9.62 -5.40
N ASN A 209 -2.98 9.22 -6.68
CA ASN A 209 -2.59 7.88 -7.09
C ASN A 209 -1.13 7.58 -6.73
N CYS A 210 -0.21 8.52 -6.97
CA CYS A 210 1.18 8.38 -6.52
C CYS A 210 1.27 8.27 -5.00
N ARG A 211 0.60 9.15 -4.24
CA ARG A 211 0.56 9.12 -2.76
C ARG A 211 0.09 7.79 -2.19
N ARG A 212 -0.80 7.09 -2.88
CA ARG A 212 -1.32 5.77 -2.47
C ARG A 212 -0.45 4.59 -2.90
N SER A 213 0.33 4.75 -3.97
CA SER A 213 1.10 3.66 -4.59
C SER A 213 2.57 3.62 -4.17
N ILE A 214 3.16 4.77 -3.85
CA ILE A 214 4.58 4.91 -3.51
C ILE A 214 4.73 5.04 -2.00
N PRO A 215 5.65 4.28 -1.37
CA PRO A 215 5.85 4.34 0.08
C PRO A 215 6.63 5.59 0.53
N SER A 216 6.59 5.86 1.84
CA SER A 216 7.42 6.88 2.48
C SER A 216 8.82 6.33 2.79
N ILE A 217 9.84 7.19 2.76
CA ILE A 217 11.19 6.84 3.23
C ILE A 217 11.24 6.56 4.73
N VAL A 218 10.31 7.13 5.51
CA VAL A 218 10.35 7.06 6.98
C VAL A 218 9.99 5.66 7.47
N ASP A 219 8.84 5.14 7.06
CA ASP A 219 8.34 3.82 7.49
C ASP A 219 8.38 2.75 6.40
N GLY A 220 8.60 3.11 5.14
CA GLY A 220 8.53 2.17 4.02
C GLY A 220 7.11 1.71 3.68
N LEU A 221 6.08 2.37 4.22
CA LEU A 221 4.69 1.95 4.08
C LEU A 221 3.92 2.88 3.13
N LYS A 222 3.00 2.27 2.38
CA LYS A 222 1.91 2.99 1.68
C LYS A 222 0.82 3.38 2.71
N PRO A 223 -0.04 4.37 2.43
CA PRO A 223 -1.08 4.78 3.38
C PRO A 223 -1.99 3.64 3.88
N ALA A 224 -2.43 2.75 2.99
CA ALA A 224 -3.25 1.59 3.39
C ALA A 224 -2.49 0.60 4.30
N GLN A 225 -1.22 0.37 4.00
CA GLN A 225 -0.32 -0.44 4.81
C GLN A 225 -0.10 0.18 6.19
N ARG A 226 0.10 1.50 6.26
CA ARG A 226 0.24 2.26 7.51
C ARG A 226 -1.00 2.18 8.37
N LYS A 227 -2.20 2.35 7.80
CA LYS A 227 -3.48 2.18 8.50
C LYS A 227 -3.60 0.79 9.14
N ILE A 228 -3.18 -0.26 8.42
CA ILE A 228 -3.18 -1.64 8.94
C ILE A 228 -2.23 -1.76 10.14
N ILE A 229 -0.98 -1.30 10.02
CA ILE A 229 -0.01 -1.40 11.11
C ILE A 229 -0.46 -0.58 12.32
N TRP A 230 -0.86 0.68 12.10
CA TRP A 230 -1.30 1.59 13.15
C TRP A 230 -2.46 1.01 13.98
N CYS A 231 -3.54 0.60 13.31
CA CYS A 231 -4.68 -0.04 13.96
C CYS A 231 -4.24 -1.33 14.69
N SER A 232 -3.43 -2.16 14.04
CA SER A 232 -2.97 -3.43 14.64
C SER A 232 -2.08 -3.22 15.87
N LEU A 233 -1.31 -2.14 15.96
CA LEU A 233 -0.50 -1.82 17.14
C LEU A 233 -1.38 -1.51 18.37
N GLY A 234 -2.62 -1.05 18.17
CA GLY A 234 -3.60 -0.78 19.22
C GLY A 234 -4.49 -1.98 19.60
N ILE A 235 -4.44 -3.07 18.85
CA ILE A 235 -5.25 -4.27 19.09
C ILE A 235 -4.53 -5.23 20.04
N ASP A 236 -5.26 -5.75 21.03
CA ASP A 236 -4.81 -6.88 21.83
C ASP A 236 -5.07 -8.20 21.09
N PHE A 237 -4.01 -8.76 20.50
CA PHE A 237 -4.03 -10.05 19.79
C PHE A 237 -3.89 -11.27 20.72
N THR A 238 -4.61 -11.28 21.85
CA THR A 238 -4.71 -12.47 22.70
C THR A 238 -5.22 -13.68 21.91
N GLU A 239 -6.20 -13.47 21.03
CA GLU A 239 -6.66 -14.46 20.04
C GLU A 239 -6.34 -13.98 18.61
N ALA A 240 -6.01 -14.93 17.73
CA ALA A 240 -5.85 -14.62 16.31
C ALA A 240 -7.20 -14.30 15.67
N MET A 241 -7.21 -13.42 14.68
CA MET A 241 -8.44 -12.98 14.00
C MET A 241 -8.37 -13.24 12.50
N THR A 242 -9.52 -13.37 11.86
CA THR A 242 -9.57 -13.55 10.40
C THR A 242 -9.08 -12.30 9.68
N VAL A 243 -8.48 -12.46 8.49
CA VAL A 243 -8.04 -11.33 7.66
C VAL A 243 -9.21 -10.39 7.32
N THR A 244 -10.40 -10.94 7.09
CA THR A 244 -11.62 -10.15 6.88
C THR A 244 -12.01 -9.34 8.11
N ALA A 245 -11.95 -9.94 9.31
CA ALA A 245 -12.29 -9.21 10.54
C ALA A 245 -11.28 -8.08 10.82
N LEU A 246 -9.98 -8.34 10.64
CA LEU A 246 -8.95 -7.31 10.80
C LEU A 246 -9.15 -6.16 9.80
N ALA A 247 -9.37 -6.47 8.52
CA ALA A 247 -9.60 -5.46 7.50
C ALA A 247 -10.86 -4.61 7.78
N HIS A 248 -11.94 -5.22 8.26
CA HIS A 248 -13.15 -4.51 8.68
C HIS A 248 -12.88 -3.55 9.85
N GLN A 249 -12.14 -4.00 10.85
CA GLN A 249 -11.77 -3.18 12.00
C GLN A 249 -10.87 -2.02 11.58
N VAL A 250 -9.83 -2.28 10.77
CA VAL A 250 -8.97 -1.23 10.20
C VAL A 250 -9.80 -0.21 9.41
N ALA A 251 -10.74 -0.67 8.59
CA ALA A 251 -11.57 0.23 7.79
C ALA A 251 -12.45 1.14 8.66
N THR A 252 -12.99 0.60 9.75
CA THR A 252 -13.83 1.32 10.70
C THR A 252 -13.03 2.34 11.51
N GLU A 253 -11.90 1.91 12.10
CA GLU A 253 -11.10 2.74 12.99
C GLU A 253 -10.33 3.83 12.23
N THR A 254 -9.95 3.59 10.97
CA THR A 254 -9.12 4.53 10.19
C THR A 254 -9.91 5.32 9.14
N ALA A 255 -11.25 5.27 9.20
CA ALA A 255 -12.16 5.88 8.24
C ALA A 255 -11.76 5.57 6.77
N TYR A 256 -11.45 4.30 6.47
CA TYR A 256 -10.94 3.90 5.16
C TYR A 256 -12.02 4.04 4.08
N ARG A 257 -11.91 5.07 3.24
CA ARG A 257 -12.93 5.44 2.23
C ARG A 257 -12.96 4.56 0.97
N HIS A 258 -12.18 3.48 0.91
CA HIS A 258 -12.17 2.57 -0.24
C HIS A 258 -12.73 1.20 0.15
N LYS A 259 -12.94 0.33 -0.86
CA LYS A 259 -13.41 -1.04 -0.63
C LYS A 259 -12.48 -1.77 0.34
N GLU A 260 -13.05 -2.31 1.41
CA GLU A 260 -12.34 -3.09 2.45
C GLU A 260 -11.49 -4.22 1.84
N SER A 261 -11.95 -4.82 0.74
CA SER A 261 -11.22 -5.86 0.00
C SER A 261 -9.81 -5.43 -0.45
N ASN A 262 -9.56 -4.13 -0.59
CA ASN A 262 -8.23 -3.61 -0.91
C ASN A 262 -7.23 -3.76 0.25
N LEU A 263 -7.69 -4.01 1.47
CA LEU A 263 -6.86 -4.25 2.65
C LEU A 263 -6.45 -5.72 2.79
N TYR A 264 -7.17 -6.66 2.16
CA TYR A 264 -6.88 -8.10 2.28
C TYR A 264 -5.49 -8.45 1.75
N ALA A 265 -5.15 -8.01 0.55
CA ALA A 265 -3.86 -8.32 -0.07
C ALA A 265 -2.66 -7.73 0.72
N PRO A 266 -2.69 -6.47 1.20
CA PRO A 266 -1.66 -5.97 2.10
C PRO A 266 -1.52 -6.76 3.42
N ILE A 267 -2.62 -7.14 4.07
CA ILE A 267 -2.58 -7.94 5.32
C ILE A 267 -1.94 -9.31 5.07
N ILE A 268 -2.38 -10.00 4.00
CA ILE A 268 -1.79 -11.28 3.59
C ILE A 268 -0.30 -11.09 3.28
N GLY A 269 0.03 -10.05 2.54
CA GLY A 269 1.40 -9.69 2.19
C GLY A 269 2.31 -9.51 3.39
N PHE A 270 1.86 -8.88 4.49
CA PHE A 270 2.66 -8.72 5.70
C PHE A 270 2.90 -10.02 6.50
N ALA A 271 2.09 -11.05 6.26
CA ALA A 271 2.19 -12.35 6.93
C ALA A 271 2.95 -13.39 6.10
N GLN A 272 3.09 -13.18 4.79
CA GLN A 272 3.80 -14.09 3.89
C GLN A 272 5.26 -14.31 4.32
N ASP A 273 5.70 -15.57 4.26
CA ASP A 273 6.99 -16.03 4.79
C ASP A 273 7.78 -16.96 3.85
N TYR A 274 7.37 -17.09 2.59
CA TYR A 274 8.12 -17.84 1.58
C TYR A 274 9.34 -17.05 1.08
N VAL A 275 10.35 -17.76 0.54
CA VAL A 275 11.58 -17.14 0.02
C VAL A 275 11.25 -16.11 -1.07
N GLY A 276 11.74 -14.88 -0.90
CA GLY A 276 11.46 -13.74 -1.78
C GLY A 276 10.30 -12.85 -1.34
N SER A 277 9.53 -13.22 -0.31
CA SER A 277 8.50 -12.37 0.32
C SER A 277 9.14 -11.38 1.33
N ASN A 278 8.83 -11.45 2.62
CA ASN A 278 9.35 -10.53 3.64
C ASN A 278 10.64 -11.07 4.29
N ASN A 279 11.64 -10.20 4.48
CA ASN A 279 12.77 -10.52 5.34
C ASN A 279 12.35 -10.51 6.81
N ILE A 280 11.48 -9.55 7.19
CA ILE A 280 10.79 -9.54 8.48
C ILE A 280 9.28 -9.48 8.25
N LYS A 281 8.59 -10.58 8.57
CA LYS A 281 7.14 -10.62 8.66
C LYS A 281 6.67 -9.93 9.95
N LEU A 282 5.67 -9.06 9.84
CA LEU A 282 5.09 -8.37 10.99
C LEU A 282 3.88 -9.13 11.56
N PHE A 283 3.30 -10.00 10.74
CA PHE A 283 2.12 -10.78 11.08
C PHE A 283 2.42 -12.27 11.02
N GLN A 284 1.74 -13.05 11.86
CA GLN A 284 1.82 -14.49 11.82
C GLN A 284 0.87 -15.06 10.74
N PRO A 285 1.35 -15.92 9.82
CA PRO A 285 0.48 -16.62 8.89
C PRO A 285 -0.18 -17.84 9.58
N ILE A 286 -1.49 -17.78 9.82
CA ILE A 286 -2.27 -18.90 10.37
C ILE A 286 -3.28 -19.37 9.31
N GLY A 287 -2.83 -20.28 8.44
CA GLY A 287 -3.54 -20.74 7.26
C GLY A 287 -2.62 -20.74 6.03
N VAL A 288 -3.20 -20.90 4.83
CA VAL A 288 -2.45 -20.89 3.58
C VAL A 288 -2.33 -19.45 3.07
N PHE A 289 -1.26 -18.74 3.44
CA PHE A 289 -1.00 -17.35 3.04
C PHE A 289 -0.32 -17.21 1.66
N GLY A 290 -0.27 -18.32 0.93
CA GLY A 290 0.40 -18.43 -0.35
C GLY A 290 1.83 -18.94 -0.19
N THR A 291 2.37 -19.47 -1.27
CA THR A 291 3.66 -20.17 -1.28
C THR A 291 4.55 -19.61 -2.38
N ARG A 292 5.78 -20.11 -2.42
CA ARG A 292 6.71 -19.76 -3.49
C ARG A 292 6.25 -20.23 -4.87
N LEU A 293 5.37 -21.23 -4.94
CA LEU A 293 4.91 -21.84 -6.20
C LEU A 293 4.34 -20.81 -7.18
N LYS A 294 3.49 -19.89 -6.68
CA LYS A 294 2.86 -18.81 -7.46
C LYS A 294 3.20 -17.41 -6.95
N GLY A 295 4.27 -17.28 -6.17
CA GLY A 295 4.65 -16.01 -5.54
C GLY A 295 3.53 -15.44 -4.67
N GLY A 296 2.90 -16.28 -3.85
CA GLY A 296 1.88 -15.89 -2.89
C GLY A 296 0.45 -15.76 -3.45
N LYS A 297 0.24 -15.87 -4.77
CA LYS A 297 -1.10 -15.78 -5.39
C LYS A 297 -2.00 -17.00 -5.14
N ASP A 298 -1.41 -18.07 -4.64
CA ASP A 298 -2.04 -19.32 -4.22
C ASP A 298 -2.51 -19.28 -2.76
N HIS A 299 -2.65 -18.09 -2.18
CA HIS A 299 -3.24 -17.93 -0.85
C HIS A 299 -4.71 -18.39 -0.82
N GLY A 300 -5.16 -18.86 0.33
CA GLY A 300 -6.57 -19.17 0.56
C GLY A 300 -7.44 -17.92 0.58
N GLU A 301 -8.76 -18.11 0.53
CA GLU A 301 -9.70 -16.99 0.63
C GLU A 301 -9.55 -16.26 1.98
N PRO A 302 -9.52 -14.92 2.01
CA PRO A 302 -9.25 -14.13 3.22
C PRO A 302 -10.10 -14.49 4.44
N ARG A 303 -11.35 -14.93 4.21
CA ARG A 303 -12.28 -15.35 5.27
C ARG A 303 -11.84 -16.61 6.04
N TYR A 304 -10.92 -17.40 5.49
CA TYR A 304 -10.38 -18.62 6.11
C TYR A 304 -8.98 -18.42 6.71
N LEU A 305 -8.35 -17.29 6.41
CA LEU A 305 -7.01 -16.97 6.86
C LEU A 305 -7.09 -16.22 8.18
N ASN A 306 -6.35 -16.68 9.19
CA ASN A 306 -6.21 -15.98 10.46
C ASN A 306 -4.83 -15.38 10.60
N THR A 307 -4.74 -14.28 11.34
CA THR A 307 -3.47 -13.62 11.60
C THR A 307 -3.49 -12.89 12.93
N ARG A 308 -2.29 -12.56 13.40
CA ARG A 308 -2.05 -11.69 14.55
C ARG A 308 -0.72 -10.98 14.40
N LEU A 309 -0.60 -9.82 15.03
CA LEU A 309 0.65 -9.06 15.05
C LEU A 309 1.71 -9.83 15.86
N LEU A 310 2.92 -9.94 15.32
CA LEU A 310 4.05 -10.58 16.01
C LEU A 310 4.70 -9.59 17.00
N PRO A 311 5.28 -10.08 18.11
CA PRO A 311 5.96 -9.22 19.10
C PRO A 311 7.05 -8.34 18.50
N ILE A 312 7.73 -8.79 17.43
CA ILE A 312 8.74 -8.01 16.72
C ILE A 312 8.20 -6.68 16.19
N ALA A 313 6.90 -6.57 15.90
CA ALA A 313 6.32 -5.32 15.43
C ALA A 313 6.45 -4.20 16.47
N ARG A 314 6.28 -4.49 17.76
CA ARG A 314 6.48 -3.50 18.85
C ARG A 314 7.95 -3.26 19.20
N LEU A 315 8.85 -4.15 18.79
CA LEU A 315 10.30 -3.87 18.81
C LEU A 315 10.68 -2.92 17.67
N ILE A 316 10.08 -3.09 16.50
CA ILE A 316 10.33 -2.22 15.33
C ILE A 316 9.66 -0.86 15.50
N PHE A 317 8.43 -0.82 16.02
CA PHE A 317 7.63 0.38 16.29
C PHE A 317 7.39 0.51 17.81
N PRO A 318 8.35 1.07 18.56
CA PRO A 318 8.28 1.16 20.02
C PRO A 318 7.07 1.96 20.50
N GLN A 319 6.42 1.48 21.56
CA GLN A 319 5.27 2.17 22.17
C GLN A 319 5.64 3.57 22.69
N ASP A 320 6.88 3.78 23.10
CA ASP A 320 7.38 5.08 23.54
C ASP A 320 7.37 6.15 22.42
N ASP A 321 7.37 5.72 21.15
CA ASP A 321 7.27 6.62 20.00
C ASP A 321 5.82 7.03 19.68
N ASP A 322 4.80 6.31 20.18
CA ASP A 322 3.39 6.50 19.82
C ASP A 322 2.89 7.95 20.06
N GLU A 323 3.42 8.64 21.09
CA GLU A 323 3.03 10.01 21.46
C GLU A 323 3.83 11.11 20.74
N ILE A 324 4.83 10.75 19.95
CA ILE A 324 5.65 11.71 19.17
C ILE A 324 5.48 11.53 17.67
N LEU A 325 4.53 10.69 17.26
CA LEU A 325 4.22 10.45 15.85
C LEU A 325 3.72 11.76 15.21
N PRO A 326 4.20 12.11 14.02
CA PRO A 326 3.81 13.35 13.37
C PRO A 326 2.37 13.29 12.87
N GLU A 327 1.63 14.36 13.18
CA GLU A 327 0.27 14.61 12.68
C GLU A 327 0.31 15.34 11.32
N TYR A 328 -0.86 15.48 10.69
CA TYR A 328 -1.00 16.23 9.45
C TYR A 328 -1.26 17.72 9.72
N ASP A 329 -0.58 18.60 8.98
CA ASP A 329 -0.70 20.06 9.11
C ASP A 329 -2.01 20.59 8.45
N GLY A 330 -3.18 20.34 9.04
CA GLY A 330 -4.48 20.88 8.60
C GLY A 330 -5.23 20.12 7.50
N ASN A 331 -6.53 20.44 7.35
CA ASN A 331 -7.62 19.76 6.60
C ASN A 331 -7.35 18.36 6.02
N GLU A 332 -6.86 17.47 6.89
CA GLU A 332 -7.08 16.03 6.89
C GLU A 332 -8.01 15.67 8.05
N GLU A 333 -9.13 16.39 8.22
CA GLU A 333 -10.08 16.31 9.36
C GLU A 333 -10.72 14.91 9.60
N GLU A 334 -10.29 13.86 8.88
CA GLU A 334 -10.73 12.48 9.06
C GLU A 334 -9.58 11.43 9.10
N SER A 335 -8.31 11.85 9.03
CA SER A 335 -7.17 10.92 9.03
C SER A 335 -6.82 10.52 10.47
N VAL A 336 -7.05 9.26 10.83
CA VAL A 336 -6.88 8.73 12.19
C VAL A 336 -5.46 8.18 12.44
N GLU A 337 -4.73 7.85 11.37
CA GLU A 337 -3.34 7.40 11.44
C GLU A 337 -2.36 8.60 11.40
N PRO A 338 -1.16 8.45 11.95
CA PRO A 338 -0.10 9.44 11.80
C PRO A 338 0.36 9.57 10.34
N LYS A 339 1.02 10.68 10.03
CA LYS A 339 1.62 10.93 8.71
C LYS A 339 2.59 9.80 8.31
N TRP A 340 3.37 9.34 9.29
CA TRP A 340 4.24 8.15 9.18
C TRP A 340 4.49 7.54 10.56
N LEU A 341 4.77 6.24 10.55
CA LEU A 341 5.31 5.55 11.73
C LEU A 341 6.83 5.76 11.81
N LEU A 342 7.40 5.52 13.00
CA LEU A 342 8.83 5.71 13.26
C LEU A 342 9.48 4.37 13.60
N PRO A 343 9.80 3.52 12.60
CA PRO A 343 10.51 2.29 12.90
C PRO A 343 11.91 2.59 13.47
N ILE A 344 12.52 1.63 14.17
CA ILE A 344 13.90 1.77 14.65
C ILE A 344 14.94 1.38 13.58
N ILE A 345 14.53 0.68 12.52
CA ILE A 345 15.36 0.35 11.35
C ILE A 345 14.63 0.73 10.05
N PRO A 346 15.34 1.01 8.93
CA PRO A 346 14.70 1.40 7.67
C PRO A 346 13.94 0.23 7.03
N MET A 347 12.65 0.10 7.36
CA MET A 347 11.83 -1.04 6.93
C MET A 347 11.65 -1.12 5.40
N ILE A 348 11.79 0.00 4.69
CA ILE A 348 11.80 0.03 3.22
C ILE A 348 12.98 -0.74 2.63
N LEU A 349 14.13 -0.77 3.30
CA LEU A 349 15.30 -1.56 2.90
C LEU A 349 15.15 -3.01 3.38
N VAL A 350 14.55 -3.23 4.55
CA VAL A 350 14.33 -4.59 5.07
C VAL A 350 13.41 -5.40 4.15
N ASN A 351 12.20 -4.91 3.90
CA ASN A 351 11.19 -5.65 3.14
C ASN A 351 11.09 -5.22 1.68
N GLY A 352 11.88 -4.22 1.26
CA GLY A 352 11.87 -3.73 -0.12
C GLY A 352 10.53 -3.14 -0.55
N CYS A 353 10.42 -2.88 -1.84
CA CYS A 353 9.17 -2.54 -2.49
C CYS A 353 9.15 -3.15 -3.89
N ASP A 354 8.19 -4.03 -4.16
CA ASP A 354 8.00 -4.62 -5.49
C ASP A 354 6.73 -4.03 -6.11
N GLY A 355 6.85 -3.15 -7.11
CA GLY A 355 5.73 -2.67 -7.91
C GLY A 355 4.89 -1.54 -7.29
N GLY A 356 5.53 -0.54 -6.67
CA GLY A 356 4.87 0.72 -6.29
C GLY A 356 4.52 1.60 -7.50
N ILE A 357 3.55 1.19 -8.32
CA ILE A 357 3.22 1.85 -9.59
C ILE A 357 2.22 3.00 -9.35
N GLY A 358 2.71 4.23 -9.46
CA GLY A 358 1.91 5.45 -9.50
C GLY A 358 1.72 5.97 -10.93
N THR A 359 1.19 7.19 -11.04
CA THR A 359 1.13 7.88 -12.33
C THR A 359 2.50 8.49 -12.63
N GLY A 360 3.19 7.97 -13.66
CA GLY A 360 4.48 8.48 -14.09
C GLY A 360 5.67 8.08 -13.22
N TYR A 361 5.45 7.59 -12.00
CA TYR A 361 6.50 7.13 -11.10
C TYR A 361 6.29 5.66 -10.72
N SER A 362 7.40 4.95 -10.48
CA SER A 362 7.43 3.59 -9.96
C SER A 362 8.41 3.50 -8.79
N CYS A 363 8.17 2.58 -7.87
CA CYS A 363 9.07 2.25 -6.78
C CYS A 363 9.41 0.76 -6.83
N ASN A 364 10.68 0.45 -7.06
CA ASN A 364 11.27 -0.89 -6.97
C ASN A 364 12.54 -0.81 -6.13
N ILE A 365 12.55 -1.46 -4.97
CA ILE A 365 13.66 -1.47 -4.01
C ILE A 365 13.88 -2.93 -3.59
N PRO A 366 15.10 -3.49 -3.76
CA PRO A 366 15.39 -4.84 -3.31
C PRO A 366 15.41 -4.92 -1.77
N LYS A 367 15.53 -6.15 -1.27
CA LYS A 367 15.51 -6.43 0.17
C LYS A 367 16.95 -6.53 0.69
N PHE A 368 17.17 -6.16 1.94
CA PHE A 368 18.49 -6.12 2.59
C PHE A 368 18.44 -6.82 3.95
N ASP A 369 19.61 -7.25 4.43
CA ASP A 369 19.75 -7.96 5.70
C ASP A 369 19.49 -7.00 6.89
N PRO A 370 18.47 -7.27 7.73
CA PRO A 370 18.24 -6.49 8.94
C PRO A 370 19.44 -6.42 9.88
N LEU A 371 20.23 -7.51 9.99
CA LEU A 371 21.39 -7.55 10.88
C LEU A 371 22.52 -6.65 10.36
N GLN A 372 22.73 -6.62 9.05
CA GLN A 372 23.65 -5.68 8.41
C GLN A 372 23.21 -4.23 8.67
N LEU A 373 21.93 -3.91 8.47
CA LEU A 373 21.38 -2.57 8.72
C LEU A 373 21.55 -2.12 10.19
N ILE A 374 21.30 -3.02 11.15
CA ILE A 374 21.53 -2.77 12.58
C ILE A 374 23.01 -2.48 12.84
N ALA A 375 23.91 -3.30 12.29
CA ALA A 375 25.35 -3.11 12.46
C ALA A 375 25.84 -1.79 11.84
N MET A 376 25.28 -1.37 10.70
CA MET A 376 25.57 -0.08 10.08
C MET A 376 25.10 1.09 10.95
N LEU A 377 23.87 1.03 11.49
CA LEU A 377 23.35 2.06 12.40
C LEU A 377 24.26 2.22 13.64
N LYS A 378 24.62 1.10 14.27
CA LYS A 378 25.53 1.09 15.43
C LYS A 378 26.90 1.68 15.11
N LYS A 379 27.49 1.33 13.97
CA LYS A 379 28.76 1.93 13.51
C LYS A 379 28.61 3.44 13.30
N LYS A 380 27.49 3.87 12.70
CA LYS A 380 27.23 5.27 12.40
C LYS A 380 27.12 6.16 13.63
N PHE A 381 26.55 5.65 14.73
CA PHE A 381 26.50 6.38 16.01
C PHE A 381 27.87 6.86 16.49
N TYR A 382 28.93 6.11 16.15
CA TYR A 382 30.30 6.39 16.55
C TYR A 382 31.19 6.83 15.37
N ASN A 383 30.59 7.37 14.29
CA ASN A 383 31.27 7.82 13.07
C ASN A 383 32.16 6.73 12.41
N GLY A 384 31.79 5.45 12.59
CA GLY A 384 32.45 4.34 11.92
C GLY A 384 32.01 4.22 10.47
N SER A 385 32.94 3.87 9.58
CA SER A 385 32.63 3.51 8.20
C SER A 385 32.03 2.11 8.13
N TYR A 386 31.13 1.91 7.18
CA TYR A 386 30.60 0.60 6.79
C TYR A 386 30.84 0.38 5.29
N GLY A 387 30.77 -0.88 4.87
CA GLY A 387 30.76 -1.22 3.45
C GLY A 387 29.37 -1.06 2.86
N ASP A 388 29.30 -1.23 1.54
CA ASP A 388 28.07 -1.06 0.77
C ASP A 388 26.99 -2.08 1.17
N LEU A 389 25.73 -1.68 0.97
CA LEU A 389 24.58 -2.56 1.17
C LEU A 389 24.44 -3.55 0.00
N GLU A 390 24.43 -4.84 0.33
CA GLU A 390 24.24 -5.92 -0.64
C GLU A 390 22.82 -6.48 -0.51
N PRO A 391 22.07 -6.64 -1.61
CA PRO A 391 20.74 -7.24 -1.56
C PRO A 391 20.78 -8.63 -0.92
N TRP A 392 19.83 -8.88 -0.04
CA TRP A 392 19.73 -10.11 0.72
C TRP A 392 18.27 -10.49 0.94
N TYR A 393 17.98 -11.78 0.78
CA TYR A 393 16.63 -12.33 0.89
C TYR A 393 16.62 -13.49 1.88
N LYS A 394 15.74 -13.42 2.88
CA LYS A 394 15.63 -14.44 3.91
C LYS A 394 15.34 -15.82 3.30
N GLY A 395 16.16 -16.80 3.66
CA GLY A 395 16.03 -18.20 3.25
C GLY A 395 16.45 -18.50 1.81
N PHE A 396 16.93 -17.50 1.05
CA PHE A 396 17.47 -17.71 -0.30
C PHE A 396 18.83 -18.40 -0.22
N LYS A 397 19.01 -19.47 -1.00
CA LYS A 397 20.26 -20.27 -1.00
C LYS A 397 21.19 -19.96 -2.16
N GLY A 398 20.72 -19.17 -3.11
CA GLY A 398 21.48 -18.79 -4.29
C GLY A 398 22.50 -17.69 -3.98
N LYS A 399 23.30 -17.37 -4.99
CA LYS A 399 24.30 -16.30 -4.92
C LYS A 399 23.70 -14.99 -5.41
N ILE A 400 23.99 -13.89 -4.73
CA ILE A 400 23.75 -12.54 -5.23
C ILE A 400 25.11 -11.90 -5.46
N ASP A 401 25.34 -11.35 -6.65
CA ASP A 401 26.54 -10.60 -6.96
C ASP A 401 26.23 -9.33 -7.75
N SER A 402 27.23 -8.47 -7.87
CA SER A 402 27.16 -7.21 -8.58
C SER A 402 28.15 -7.17 -9.75
N GLU A 403 27.72 -6.50 -10.81
CA GLU A 403 28.58 -6.06 -11.90
C GLU A 403 28.54 -4.53 -11.94
N ILE A 404 29.70 -3.89 -12.06
CA ILE A 404 29.78 -2.43 -12.21
C ILE A 404 29.46 -2.09 -13.67
N VAL A 405 28.35 -1.39 -13.88
CA VAL A 405 27.92 -0.88 -15.18
C VAL A 405 27.68 0.62 -15.05
N ASP A 406 28.36 1.42 -15.87
CA ASP A 406 28.28 2.89 -15.83
C ASP A 406 28.53 3.48 -14.42
N ASP A 407 29.57 3.00 -13.73
CA ASP A 407 29.95 3.38 -12.36
C ASP A 407 28.88 3.05 -11.28
N GLN A 408 27.88 2.23 -11.60
CA GLN A 408 26.84 1.78 -10.68
C GLN A 408 26.81 0.26 -10.50
N ASN A 409 26.49 -0.20 -9.29
CA ASN A 409 26.33 -1.62 -9.00
C ASN A 409 25.01 -2.14 -9.57
N VAL A 410 25.10 -3.05 -10.53
CA VAL A 410 23.97 -3.81 -11.06
C VAL A 410 23.97 -5.20 -10.42
N TRP A 411 22.89 -5.53 -9.74
CA TRP A 411 22.79 -6.78 -8.98
C TRP A 411 22.11 -7.90 -9.79
N TYR A 412 22.65 -9.12 -9.65
CA TYR A 412 22.10 -10.34 -10.22
C TYR A 412 21.87 -11.38 -9.12
N SER A 413 20.76 -12.10 -9.22
CA SER A 413 20.47 -13.27 -8.40
C SER A 413 20.65 -14.54 -9.24
N HIS A 414 21.38 -15.49 -8.68
CA HIS A 414 21.72 -16.76 -9.30
C HIS A 414 20.98 -17.90 -8.60
N GLY A 415 20.37 -18.77 -9.39
CA GLY A 415 19.85 -20.05 -8.92
C GLY A 415 20.98 -21.01 -8.56
N VAL A 416 20.63 -22.16 -8.00
CA VAL A 416 21.58 -23.24 -7.68
C VAL A 416 21.18 -24.47 -8.47
N TYR A 417 22.16 -25.07 -9.13
CA TYR A 417 22.01 -26.31 -9.84
C TYR A 417 23.21 -27.22 -9.58
N ASP A 418 22.95 -28.52 -9.54
CA ASP A 418 23.95 -29.57 -9.49
C ASP A 418 23.88 -30.37 -10.79
N GLN A 419 25.04 -30.68 -11.38
CA GLN A 419 25.13 -31.59 -12.51
C GLN A 419 25.52 -32.98 -11.99
N GLU A 420 24.58 -33.93 -12.01
CA GLU A 420 24.84 -35.30 -11.54
C GLU A 420 25.61 -36.13 -12.59
N ASP A 421 25.20 -36.03 -13.86
CA ASP A 421 25.80 -36.72 -15.01
C ASP A 421 25.76 -35.83 -16.28
N ASP A 422 26.40 -36.26 -17.37
CA ASP A 422 26.31 -35.56 -18.67
C ASP A 422 24.86 -35.56 -19.18
N GLY A 423 24.24 -34.38 -19.20
CA GLY A 423 22.85 -34.19 -19.59
C GLY A 423 21.83 -34.24 -18.44
N GLU A 424 22.22 -34.56 -17.21
CA GLU A 424 21.33 -34.64 -16.05
C GLU A 424 21.61 -33.49 -15.06
N TYR A 425 20.60 -32.65 -14.83
CA TYR A 425 20.70 -31.45 -14.00
C TYR A 425 19.62 -31.44 -12.91
N VAL A 426 20.01 -31.08 -11.70
CA VAL A 426 19.12 -30.91 -10.55
C VAL A 426 19.15 -29.46 -10.11
N ILE A 427 18.06 -28.73 -10.34
CA ILE A 427 17.90 -27.35 -9.91
C ILE A 427 17.31 -27.36 -8.50
N THR A 428 18.04 -26.82 -7.54
CA THR A 428 17.68 -26.79 -6.12
C THR A 428 17.29 -25.39 -5.64
N GLU A 429 17.51 -24.36 -6.44
CA GLU A 429 17.14 -22.98 -6.13
C GLU A 429 16.92 -22.16 -7.42
N LEU A 430 15.90 -21.29 -7.42
CA LEU A 430 15.58 -20.38 -8.52
C LEU A 430 15.93 -18.94 -8.18
N PRO A 431 16.32 -18.10 -9.16
CA PRO A 431 16.56 -16.67 -8.96
C PRO A 431 15.39 -15.94 -8.31
N ILE A 432 15.67 -14.81 -7.67
CA ILE A 432 14.66 -14.01 -7.00
C ILE A 432 13.66 -13.44 -8.01
N GLY A 433 12.38 -13.56 -7.69
CA GLY A 433 11.28 -13.14 -8.55
C GLY A 433 10.96 -14.12 -9.67
N GLU A 434 11.57 -15.31 -9.70
CA GLU A 434 11.07 -16.46 -10.45
C GLU A 434 10.31 -17.42 -9.54
N TRP A 435 9.12 -17.82 -9.98
CA TRP A 435 8.22 -18.69 -9.24
C TRP A 435 8.17 -20.07 -9.88
N THR A 436 8.08 -21.12 -9.06
CA THR A 436 8.21 -22.51 -9.50
C THR A 436 7.25 -22.85 -10.64
N GLU A 437 5.97 -22.49 -10.53
CA GLU A 437 4.97 -22.80 -11.56
C GLU A 437 5.27 -22.07 -12.89
N ASN A 438 5.66 -20.79 -12.82
CA ASN A 438 6.02 -20.02 -14.02
C ASN A 438 7.25 -20.63 -14.72
N TYR A 439 8.24 -21.03 -13.93
CA TYR A 439 9.47 -21.61 -14.44
C TYR A 439 9.24 -23.00 -15.05
N GLU A 440 8.44 -23.85 -14.40
CA GLU A 440 8.06 -25.15 -14.94
C GLU A 440 7.25 -25.03 -16.24
N ASN A 441 6.31 -24.10 -16.31
CA ASN A 441 5.55 -23.84 -17.54
C ASN A 441 6.49 -23.34 -18.64
N TRP A 442 7.40 -22.42 -18.33
CA TRP A 442 8.41 -21.96 -19.28
C TRP A 442 9.29 -23.09 -19.82
N LEU A 443 9.70 -24.04 -18.99
CA LEU A 443 10.45 -25.23 -19.45
C LEU A 443 9.63 -26.10 -20.42
N ARG A 444 8.32 -26.24 -20.18
CA ARG A 444 7.41 -27.05 -21.01
C ARG A 444 7.05 -26.36 -22.33
N ASP A 445 6.91 -25.04 -22.32
CA ASP A 445 6.52 -24.22 -23.49
C ASP A 445 7.60 -24.16 -24.58
N LYS A 446 8.81 -24.66 -24.32
CA LYS A 446 9.95 -24.61 -25.25
C LYS A 446 9.91 -25.67 -26.36
N ASP A 447 8.80 -26.40 -26.54
CA ASP A 447 8.70 -27.57 -27.44
C ASP A 447 9.84 -28.60 -27.22
N GLY A 448 10.34 -28.67 -25.97
CA GLY A 448 11.49 -29.46 -25.60
C GLY A 448 12.84 -28.93 -26.11
N LYS A 449 12.96 -27.72 -26.67
CA LYS A 449 14.22 -27.11 -27.14
C LYS A 449 14.69 -25.97 -26.23
N LEU A 450 15.71 -26.25 -25.42
CA LEU A 450 16.24 -25.30 -24.43
C LEU A 450 17.16 -24.25 -25.08
N SER A 451 18.01 -24.70 -26.01
CA SER A 451 18.94 -23.86 -26.77
C SER A 451 19.19 -24.47 -28.17
N ASN A 452 20.12 -23.90 -28.95
CA ASN A 452 20.52 -24.53 -30.20
C ASN A 452 21.15 -25.90 -29.90
N ASN A 453 20.45 -26.98 -30.26
CA ASN A 453 20.90 -28.38 -30.22
C ASN A 453 20.74 -29.14 -28.89
N VAL A 454 20.17 -28.51 -27.85
CA VAL A 454 19.87 -29.15 -26.56
C VAL A 454 18.37 -29.31 -26.40
N TYR A 455 17.94 -30.55 -26.15
CA TYR A 455 16.54 -30.88 -25.96
C TYR A 455 16.26 -31.48 -24.59
N ILE A 456 15.16 -31.08 -23.94
CA ILE A 456 14.67 -31.70 -22.72
C ILE A 456 14.01 -33.03 -23.08
N THR A 457 14.48 -34.12 -22.48
CA THR A 457 13.88 -35.46 -22.63
C THR A 457 12.94 -35.79 -21.49
N GLU A 458 13.28 -35.39 -20.27
CA GLU A 458 12.48 -35.63 -19.08
C GLU A 458 12.54 -34.42 -18.13
N LEU A 459 11.39 -34.10 -17.52
CA LEU A 459 11.25 -33.07 -16.50
C LEU A 459 10.47 -33.67 -15.33
N LYS A 460 11.08 -33.70 -14.15
CA LYS A 460 10.47 -34.17 -12.90
C LYS A 460 10.57 -33.07 -11.84
N SER A 461 9.43 -32.68 -11.28
CA SER A 461 9.37 -31.79 -10.12
C SER A 461 9.12 -32.63 -8.88
N LEU A 462 10.10 -32.68 -7.98
CA LEU A 462 10.06 -33.39 -6.70
C LEU A 462 10.08 -32.42 -5.52
N GLY A 463 10.01 -31.11 -5.80
CA GLY A 463 9.95 -30.07 -4.79
C GLY A 463 8.61 -30.05 -4.04
N ASP A 464 8.58 -29.23 -2.99
CA ASP A 464 7.37 -28.92 -2.24
C ASP A 464 7.14 -27.40 -2.21
N GLU A 465 6.20 -26.94 -1.37
CA GLU A 465 5.85 -25.53 -1.21
C GLU A 465 6.98 -24.61 -0.71
N ARG A 466 8.05 -25.19 -0.14
CA ARG A 466 9.21 -24.47 0.44
C ARG A 466 10.54 -24.81 -0.25
N LYS A 467 10.68 -26.03 -0.78
CA LYS A 467 11.90 -26.56 -1.35
C LYS A 467 11.75 -26.77 -2.86
N ILE A 468 12.73 -26.27 -3.61
CA ILE A 468 12.84 -26.51 -5.05
C ILE A 468 13.68 -27.77 -5.28
N ASP A 469 13.17 -28.66 -6.14
CA ASP A 469 13.86 -29.86 -6.64
C ASP A 469 13.27 -30.15 -8.02
N ILE A 470 13.91 -29.60 -9.06
CA ILE A 470 13.52 -29.77 -10.46
C ILE A 470 14.63 -30.54 -11.15
N ARG A 471 14.33 -31.77 -11.58
CA ARG A 471 15.27 -32.63 -12.28
C ARG A 471 14.99 -32.60 -13.77
N ILE A 472 16.04 -32.34 -14.53
CA ILE A 472 15.98 -32.14 -15.96
C ILE A 472 16.99 -33.05 -16.64
N SER A 473 16.48 -33.94 -17.47
CA SER A 473 17.28 -34.78 -18.36
C SER A 473 17.29 -34.14 -19.74
N THR A 474 18.47 -34.03 -20.34
CA THR A 474 18.67 -33.39 -21.63
C THR A 474 19.46 -34.29 -22.57
N ILE A 475 19.18 -34.17 -23.86
CA ILE A 475 19.99 -34.76 -24.92
C ILE A 475 20.54 -33.65 -25.80
N SER A 476 21.86 -33.68 -26.00
CA SER A 476 22.55 -32.77 -26.90
C SER A 476 23.05 -33.53 -28.13
N SER A 477 22.94 -32.91 -29.30
CA SER A 477 23.51 -33.46 -30.54
C SER A 477 25.02 -33.18 -30.70
N LYS A 478 25.65 -32.50 -29.74
CA LYS A 478 27.11 -32.34 -29.58
C LYS A 478 27.50 -32.51 -28.09
N ARG A 479 28.73 -32.95 -27.81
CA ARG A 479 29.26 -32.95 -26.42
C ARG A 479 29.20 -31.51 -25.87
N LEU A 480 28.45 -31.31 -24.79
CA LEU A 480 28.46 -30.06 -24.03
C LEU A 480 29.86 -29.94 -23.39
N LYS A 481 30.61 -28.90 -23.76
CA LYS A 481 31.92 -28.67 -23.13
C LYS A 481 31.72 -27.98 -21.79
N THR A 482 32.33 -28.53 -20.75
CA THR A 482 32.53 -27.82 -19.49
C THR A 482 33.45 -26.61 -19.74
N SER A 483 33.26 -25.57 -18.95
CA SER A 483 33.66 -24.15 -19.09
C SER A 483 35.17 -23.84 -19.20
N ALA A 484 36.01 -24.75 -19.71
CA ALA A 484 37.46 -24.58 -19.80
C ALA A 484 38.01 -24.25 -21.21
N ASP A 485 37.22 -24.34 -22.28
CA ASP A 485 37.66 -23.98 -23.64
C ASP A 485 36.80 -22.83 -24.18
N GLY A 486 37.42 -21.68 -24.39
CA GLY A 486 36.74 -20.43 -24.73
C GLY A 486 35.99 -20.37 -26.07
N ASP A 487 35.19 -19.31 -26.13
CA ASP A 487 34.43 -18.70 -27.23
C ASP A 487 33.17 -19.44 -27.75
N ASP A 488 32.01 -18.84 -27.42
CA ASP A 488 30.66 -18.97 -28.02
C ASP A 488 29.71 -20.13 -27.64
N GLU A 489 29.61 -20.51 -26.35
CA GLU A 489 28.45 -21.29 -25.85
C GLU A 489 27.86 -20.66 -24.56
N SER A 490 26.54 -20.41 -24.56
CA SER A 490 25.79 -19.85 -23.43
C SER A 490 26.07 -20.65 -22.16
N SER A 491 26.36 -19.98 -21.04
CA SER A 491 26.58 -20.66 -19.77
C SER A 491 25.38 -21.54 -19.40
N ILE A 492 25.58 -22.60 -18.61
CA ILE A 492 24.48 -23.46 -18.14
C ILE A 492 23.42 -22.61 -17.41
N GLU A 493 23.86 -21.56 -16.71
CA GLU A 493 22.98 -20.58 -16.07
C GLU A 493 22.10 -19.83 -17.07
N ASP A 494 22.67 -19.37 -18.19
CA ASP A 494 21.90 -18.71 -19.25
C ASP A 494 20.93 -19.69 -19.93
N MET A 495 21.37 -20.95 -20.12
CA MET A 495 20.58 -22.00 -20.76
C MET A 495 19.31 -22.32 -19.97
N PHE A 496 19.42 -22.39 -18.64
CA PHE A 496 18.30 -22.63 -17.73
C PHE A 496 17.68 -21.33 -17.19
N ASN A 497 18.10 -20.15 -17.66
CA ASN A 497 17.61 -18.85 -17.16
C ASN A 497 17.73 -18.72 -15.62
N LEU A 498 18.82 -19.24 -15.06
CA LEU A 498 19.14 -19.23 -13.63
C LEU A 498 19.94 -17.98 -13.21
N LYS A 499 20.03 -16.96 -14.07
CA LYS A 499 20.58 -15.64 -13.72
C LYS A 499 19.51 -14.58 -14.00
N LYS A 500 19.08 -13.85 -12.96
CA LYS A 500 18.08 -12.78 -13.09
C LYS A 500 18.57 -11.48 -12.47
N LYS A 501 18.48 -10.40 -13.24
CA LYS A 501 18.80 -9.04 -12.80
C LYS A 501 17.77 -8.54 -11.79
N LEU A 502 18.24 -7.99 -10.67
CA LEU A 502 17.39 -7.28 -9.72
C LEU A 502 17.12 -5.85 -10.21
N ASP A 503 15.89 -5.37 -10.04
CA ASP A 503 15.52 -4.01 -10.44
C ASP A 503 15.87 -3.00 -9.33
N THR A 504 16.88 -2.18 -9.60
CA THR A 504 17.31 -1.06 -8.74
C THR A 504 17.15 0.30 -9.43
N LYS A 505 16.51 0.36 -10.60
CA LYS A 505 16.48 1.58 -11.43
C LYS A 505 15.53 2.66 -10.92
N HIS A 506 14.56 2.29 -10.10
CA HIS A 506 13.42 3.13 -9.78
C HIS A 506 13.15 3.20 -8.27
N MET A 507 14.12 3.69 -7.50
CA MET A 507 13.97 3.89 -6.05
C MET A 507 13.37 5.27 -5.75
N ASN A 508 12.10 5.47 -6.14
CA ASN A 508 11.36 6.70 -5.85
C ASN A 508 10.58 6.55 -4.55
N LEU A 509 10.77 7.46 -3.59
CA LEU A 509 10.09 7.46 -2.28
C LEU A 509 9.56 8.84 -1.94
N PHE A 510 8.51 8.91 -1.11
CA PHE A 510 8.11 10.17 -0.51
C PHE A 510 9.04 10.54 0.65
N ASP A 511 9.54 11.78 0.65
CA ASP A 511 10.31 12.34 1.75
C ASP A 511 9.42 12.92 2.87
N GLN A 512 10.03 13.46 3.93
CA GLN A 512 9.33 14.06 5.07
C GLN A 512 8.46 15.28 4.69
N SER A 513 8.74 15.93 3.56
CA SER A 513 7.91 17.04 3.04
C SER A 513 6.71 16.55 2.24
N GLY A 514 6.65 15.25 1.92
CA GLY A 514 5.61 14.68 1.07
C GLY A 514 5.89 14.83 -0.44
N GLN A 515 7.14 15.08 -0.82
CA GLN A 515 7.57 15.14 -2.21
C GLN A 515 8.21 13.81 -2.65
N ILE A 516 8.06 13.46 -3.92
CA ILE A 516 8.67 12.26 -4.49
C ILE A 516 10.12 12.56 -4.84
N THR A 517 11.04 11.84 -4.20
CA THR A 517 12.48 11.96 -4.40
C THR A 517 13.05 10.64 -4.92
N TYR A 518 13.95 10.75 -5.91
CA TYR A 518 14.68 9.62 -6.47
C TYR A 518 15.99 9.41 -5.70
N TYR A 519 16.28 8.16 -5.36
CA TYR A 519 17.52 7.75 -4.71
C TYR A 519 18.32 6.87 -5.67
N GLU A 520 19.63 7.10 -5.77
CA GLU A 520 20.50 6.36 -6.69
C GLU A 520 20.92 5.02 -6.09
N THR A 521 21.19 4.99 -4.79
CA THR A 521 21.67 3.80 -4.08
C THR A 521 20.83 3.51 -2.82
N ALA A 522 20.94 2.27 -2.32
CA ALA A 522 20.34 1.90 -1.04
C ALA A 522 20.98 2.63 0.14
N ASP A 523 22.27 2.95 0.03
CA ASP A 523 23.01 3.76 0.99
C ASP A 523 22.42 5.18 1.09
N ASP A 524 22.04 5.82 -0.02
CA ASP A 524 21.37 7.13 0.03
C ASP A 524 20.05 7.09 0.83
N ILE A 525 19.29 6.01 0.68
CA ILE A 525 18.05 5.78 1.43
C ILE A 525 18.37 5.61 2.93
N PHE A 526 19.41 4.83 3.25
CA PHE A 526 19.86 4.63 4.62
C PHE A 526 20.32 5.95 5.27
N GLU A 527 21.10 6.77 4.55
CA GLU A 527 21.54 8.10 4.98
C GLU A 527 20.36 9.00 5.32
N ALA A 528 19.42 9.12 4.38
CA ALA A 528 18.25 9.98 4.52
C ALA A 528 17.34 9.50 5.67
N TYR A 529 17.12 8.18 5.80
CA TYR A 529 16.38 7.62 6.93
C TYR A 529 17.05 7.94 8.28
N TYR A 530 18.36 7.73 8.39
CA TYR A 530 19.10 8.00 9.62
C TYR A 530 18.98 9.48 10.05
N ALA A 531 19.11 10.39 9.09
CA ALA A 531 18.99 11.83 9.33
C ALA A 531 17.60 12.21 9.85
N ILE A 532 16.55 11.49 9.44
CA ILE A 532 15.18 11.69 9.91
C ILE A 532 14.96 11.07 11.29
N ARG A 533 15.40 9.83 11.53
CA ARG A 533 15.05 9.08 12.76
C ARG A 533 15.81 9.58 14.00
N LEU A 534 17.07 9.98 13.88
CA LEU A 534 17.88 10.40 15.03
C LEU A 534 17.29 11.60 15.83
N PRO A 535 16.78 12.67 15.18
CA PRO A 535 16.06 13.74 15.88
C PRO A 535 14.85 13.26 16.71
N TYR A 536 14.07 12.29 16.21
CA TYR A 536 12.90 11.77 16.93
C TYR A 536 13.27 11.02 18.21
N TYR A 537 14.45 10.38 18.28
CA TYR A 537 14.96 9.85 19.55
C TYR A 537 15.22 10.95 20.59
N GLY A 538 15.56 12.17 20.14
CA GLY A 538 15.65 13.35 21.01
C GLY A 538 14.28 13.76 21.56
N GLU A 539 13.24 13.78 20.72
CA GLU A 539 11.87 14.07 21.15
C GLU A 539 11.30 12.97 22.06
N ARG A 540 11.54 11.69 21.73
CA ARG A 540 11.20 10.54 22.57
C ARG A 540 11.80 10.69 23.97
N LYS A 541 13.11 10.95 24.05
CA LYS A 541 13.80 11.16 25.33
C LYS A 541 13.16 12.30 26.14
N LYS A 542 12.87 13.45 25.51
CA LYS A 542 12.20 14.58 26.19
C LYS A 542 10.83 14.17 26.74
N LYS A 543 10.04 13.44 25.96
CA LYS A 543 8.71 12.98 26.36
C LYS A 543 8.76 11.96 27.49
N MET A 544 9.68 11.00 27.43
CA MET A 544 9.93 10.03 28.49
C MET A 544 10.37 10.71 29.79
N LEU A 545 11.25 11.71 29.72
CA LEU A 545 11.65 12.51 30.89
C LEU A 545 10.47 13.26 31.51
N HIS A 546 9.63 13.88 30.68
CA HIS A 546 8.42 14.56 31.16
C HIS A 546 7.45 13.60 31.85
N LYS A 547 7.22 12.40 31.29
CA LYS A 547 6.39 11.37 31.94
C LYS A 547 6.95 10.95 33.29
N LEU A 548 8.26 10.72 33.37
CA LEU A 548 8.92 10.40 34.63
C LEU A 548 8.81 11.54 35.63
N ASP A 549 8.91 12.80 35.19
CA ASP A 549 8.71 13.97 36.04
C ASP A 549 7.30 14.08 36.61
N ASP A 550 6.28 13.81 35.79
CA ASP A 550 4.88 13.78 36.22
C ASP A 550 4.64 12.63 37.22
N GLU A 551 5.17 11.43 36.95
CA GLU A 551 5.04 10.27 37.84
C GLU A 551 5.75 10.47 39.19
N ILE A 552 6.98 10.99 39.16
CA ILE A 552 7.75 11.36 40.36
C ILE A 552 6.97 12.40 41.16
N SER A 553 6.50 13.47 40.52
CA SER A 553 5.70 14.51 41.17
C SER A 553 4.41 13.94 41.79
N MET A 554 3.75 13.01 41.09
CA MET A 554 2.56 12.33 41.59
C MET A 554 2.87 11.50 42.85
N LEU A 555 3.93 10.69 42.82
CA LEU A 555 4.32 9.86 43.97
C LEU A 555 4.81 10.68 45.16
N SER A 556 5.64 11.72 44.93
CA SER A 556 6.08 12.62 45.99
C SER A 556 4.89 13.30 46.69
N ASN A 557 3.87 13.70 45.92
CA ASN A 557 2.63 14.23 46.49
C ASN A 557 1.84 13.17 47.27
N LYS A 558 1.77 11.92 46.81
CA LYS A 558 1.11 10.82 47.55
C LYS A 558 1.83 10.53 48.88
N ILE A 559 3.16 10.47 48.87
CA ILE A 559 4.01 10.28 50.06
C ILE A 559 3.76 11.42 51.06
N LYS A 560 3.87 12.67 50.60
CA LYS A 560 3.62 13.86 51.42
C LYS A 560 2.22 13.85 52.02
N LEU A 561 1.20 13.42 51.28
CA LEU A 561 -0.16 13.31 51.81
C LEU A 561 -0.24 12.26 52.93
N ILE A 562 0.36 11.09 52.74
CA ILE A 562 0.38 10.03 53.77
C ILE A 562 1.09 10.52 55.03
N GLU A 563 2.21 11.22 54.91
CA GLU A 563 2.94 11.79 56.03
C GLU A 563 2.11 12.83 56.80
N LEU A 564 1.44 13.75 56.08
CA LEU A 564 0.61 14.78 56.70
C LEU A 564 -0.64 14.21 57.37
N VAL A 565 -1.23 13.15 56.82
CA VAL A 565 -2.37 12.43 57.46
C VAL A 565 -1.89 11.67 58.70
N ARG A 566 -0.78 10.93 58.61
CA ARG A 566 -0.21 10.21 59.77
C ARG A 566 0.28 11.15 60.88
N GLY A 567 0.73 12.34 60.50
CA GLY A 567 1.13 13.42 61.40
C GLY A 567 -0.05 14.24 61.96
N ASN A 568 -1.30 13.85 61.70
CA ASN A 568 -2.51 14.58 62.10
C ASN A 568 -2.54 16.06 61.66
N THR A 569 -1.84 16.41 60.58
CA THR A 569 -1.78 17.77 60.02
C THR A 569 -2.92 18.02 59.04
N ILE A 570 -3.26 16.99 58.25
CA ILE A 570 -4.42 17.00 57.34
C ILE A 570 -5.35 15.86 57.73
N ASP A 571 -6.62 16.19 57.93
CA ASP A 571 -7.68 15.18 58.08
C ASP A 571 -8.46 15.06 56.77
N MET A 572 -8.21 14.01 55.99
CA MET A 572 -8.92 13.76 54.72
C MET A 572 -10.38 13.31 54.91
N CYS A 573 -10.77 12.90 56.11
CA CYS A 573 -12.11 12.43 56.45
C CYS A 573 -13.02 13.56 56.97
N ALA A 574 -12.48 14.77 57.16
CA ALA A 574 -13.27 15.93 57.55
C ALA A 574 -14.29 16.29 56.46
N ASP A 575 -15.51 16.65 56.88
CA ASP A 575 -16.59 17.04 55.99
C ASP A 575 -16.28 18.39 55.32
N ARG A 576 -15.63 18.32 54.16
CA ARG A 576 -15.25 19.46 53.32
C ARG A 576 -15.89 19.34 51.95
N THR A 577 -16.35 20.46 51.41
CA THR A 577 -16.76 20.56 50.00
C THR A 577 -15.55 20.33 49.07
N ALA A 578 -15.81 20.04 47.80
CA ALA A 578 -14.74 19.84 46.82
C ALA A 578 -13.82 21.08 46.71
N SER A 579 -14.39 22.28 46.71
CA SER A 579 -13.63 23.54 46.63
C SER A 579 -12.71 23.74 47.85
N GLU A 580 -13.18 23.42 49.05
CA GLU A 580 -12.37 23.54 50.28
C GLU A 580 -11.23 22.51 50.31
N ARG A 581 -11.43 21.33 49.73
CA ARG A 581 -10.36 20.33 49.61
C ARG A 581 -9.29 20.77 48.62
N GLU A 582 -9.67 21.33 47.47
CA GLU A 582 -8.69 21.86 46.51
C GLU A 582 -7.89 23.01 47.11
N GLU A 583 -8.54 23.92 47.85
CA GLU A 583 -7.86 25.03 48.52
C GLU A 583 -6.88 24.54 49.59
N MET A 584 -7.27 23.57 50.40
CA MET A 584 -6.39 22.91 51.37
C MET A 584 -5.19 22.23 50.69
N LEU A 585 -5.40 21.49 49.60
CA LEU A 585 -4.30 20.83 48.89
C LEU A 585 -3.36 21.87 48.26
N THR A 586 -3.92 22.93 47.71
CA THR A 586 -3.13 24.05 47.16
C THR A 586 -2.33 24.75 48.26
N SER A 587 -2.94 25.02 49.42
CA SER A 587 -2.28 25.71 50.54
C SER A 587 -1.13 24.91 51.14
N HIS A 588 -1.20 23.58 51.08
CA HIS A 588 -0.12 22.68 51.52
C HIS A 588 0.93 22.43 50.42
N GLY A 589 0.80 23.05 49.25
CA GLY A 589 1.76 22.98 48.15
C GLY A 589 1.81 21.62 47.48
N PHE A 590 0.65 21.00 47.24
CA PHE A 590 0.55 19.84 46.35
C PHE A 590 0.50 20.30 44.88
N ALA A 591 1.22 19.62 44.00
CA ALA A 591 1.21 19.95 42.58
C ALA A 591 -0.10 19.52 41.93
N ARG A 592 -0.68 20.39 41.10
CA ARG A 592 -1.88 20.06 40.32
C ARG A 592 -1.46 19.35 39.04
N LEU A 593 -1.73 18.04 38.96
CA LEU A 593 -1.44 17.21 37.79
C LEU A 593 -2.77 16.81 37.13
N PRO A 594 -3.10 17.49 36.02
CA PRO A 594 -4.43 17.98 35.62
C PRO A 594 -5.45 18.40 36.71
N ASP A 595 -5.67 17.56 37.73
CA ASP A 595 -6.55 17.80 38.87
C ASP A 595 -5.98 17.12 40.13
N PHE A 596 -6.68 17.22 41.27
CA PHE A 596 -6.25 16.55 42.50
C PHE A 596 -6.84 15.14 42.68
N LYS A 597 -7.51 14.57 41.67
CA LYS A 597 -8.21 13.28 41.82
C LYS A 597 -7.25 12.14 42.14
N TYR A 598 -6.00 12.21 41.69
CA TYR A 598 -4.99 11.19 41.99
C TYR A 598 -4.67 11.08 43.49
N LEU A 599 -4.92 12.15 44.27
CA LEU A 599 -4.84 12.16 45.74
C LEU A 599 -6.18 11.75 46.36
N GLU A 600 -7.30 12.25 45.84
CA GLU A 600 -8.64 11.90 46.35
C GLU A 600 -8.98 10.41 46.14
N SER A 601 -8.43 9.77 45.11
CA SER A 601 -8.59 8.34 44.84
C SER A 601 -7.90 7.44 45.87
N MET A 602 -7.06 8.00 46.75
CA MET A 602 -6.44 7.28 47.86
C MET A 602 -7.47 7.05 48.99
N SER A 603 -8.45 6.17 48.76
CA SER A 603 -9.60 5.98 49.65
C SER A 603 -9.49 4.77 50.58
N GLY A 604 -8.41 3.98 50.51
CA GLY A 604 -8.20 2.83 51.38
C GLY A 604 -7.45 3.18 52.66
N LEU A 605 -7.94 2.74 53.83
CA LEU A 605 -7.19 2.80 55.11
C LEU A 605 -5.79 2.17 54.98
N CYS A 606 -5.65 1.13 54.14
CA CYS A 606 -4.37 0.48 53.86
C CYS A 606 -3.37 1.38 53.12
N SER A 607 -3.84 2.40 52.39
CA SER A 607 -2.99 3.36 51.67
C SER A 607 -2.21 4.30 52.59
N PHE A 608 -2.63 4.43 53.86
CA PHE A 608 -2.00 5.29 54.87
C PHE A 608 -1.14 4.52 55.87
N THR A 609 -0.79 3.26 55.56
CA THR A 609 0.06 2.42 56.41
C THR A 609 1.55 2.76 56.25
N ALA A 610 2.37 2.35 57.24
CA ALA A 610 3.82 2.47 57.13
C ALA A 610 4.40 1.60 56.01
N GLU A 611 3.75 0.46 55.72
CA GLU A 611 4.12 -0.43 54.62
C GLU A 611 3.87 0.23 53.27
N ALA A 612 2.67 0.80 53.06
CA ALA A 612 2.35 1.54 51.83
C ALA A 612 3.28 2.75 51.61
N LEU A 613 3.63 3.48 52.67
CA LEU A 613 4.60 4.58 52.58
C LEU A 613 5.95 4.07 52.07
N LYS A 614 6.47 3.00 52.67
CA LYS A 614 7.77 2.41 52.29
C LYS A 614 7.76 1.87 50.85
N GLU A 615 6.65 1.27 50.41
CA GLU A 615 6.49 0.82 49.02
C GLU A 615 6.52 2.01 48.04
N LEU A 616 5.84 3.11 48.36
CA LEU A 616 5.84 4.32 47.54
C LEU A 616 7.21 5.01 47.51
N GLU A 617 7.91 5.09 48.65
CA GLU A 617 9.28 5.61 48.73
C GLU A 617 10.25 4.77 47.88
N THR A 618 10.10 3.44 47.90
CA THR A 618 10.90 2.53 47.08
C THR A 618 10.66 2.79 45.59
N LYS A 619 9.38 2.88 45.18
CA LYS A 619 9.00 3.20 43.79
C LYS A 619 9.47 4.59 43.35
N LEU A 620 9.39 5.59 44.24
CA LEU A 620 9.88 6.95 43.97
C LEU A 620 11.38 6.91 43.66
N LYS A 621 12.16 6.23 44.52
CA LYS A 621 13.60 6.07 44.31
C LYS A 621 13.93 5.34 43.01
N GLU A 622 13.21 4.27 42.68
CA GLU A 622 13.38 3.55 41.41
C GLU A 622 13.12 4.45 40.19
N LEU A 623 12.11 5.33 40.25
CA LEU A 623 11.82 6.27 39.16
C LEU A 623 12.85 7.40 39.08
N GLU A 624 13.32 7.92 40.22
CA GLU A 624 14.42 8.90 40.26
C GLU A 624 15.71 8.32 39.66
N ASP A 625 16.04 7.07 40.01
CA ASP A 625 17.21 6.36 39.45
C ASP A 625 17.05 6.12 37.93
N LYS A 626 15.85 5.74 37.47
CA LYS A 626 15.53 5.64 36.03
C LYS A 626 15.67 6.98 35.32
N LYS A 627 15.16 8.06 35.90
CA LYS A 627 15.27 9.42 35.34
C LYS A 627 16.73 9.87 35.25
N ASN A 628 17.53 9.63 36.29
CA ASN A 628 18.96 9.95 36.29
C ASN A 628 19.70 9.20 35.18
N THR A 629 19.40 7.90 35.03
CA THR A 629 19.95 7.07 33.95
C THR A 629 19.57 7.64 32.58
N LEU A 630 18.27 7.84 32.32
CA LEU A 630 17.78 8.37 31.05
C LEU A 630 18.34 9.78 30.73
N THR A 631 18.51 10.62 31.76
CA THR A 631 19.08 11.97 31.59
C THR A 631 20.51 11.90 31.05
N THR A 632 21.31 10.95 31.54
CA THR A 632 22.71 10.75 31.12
C THR A 632 22.87 10.04 29.77
N MET A 633 21.89 9.23 29.36
CA MET A 633 21.93 8.53 28.07
C MET A 633 21.88 9.50 26.90
N THR A 634 22.69 9.27 25.86
CA THR A 634 22.54 10.00 24.59
C THR A 634 21.39 9.42 23.77
N ARG A 635 20.92 10.16 22.77
CA ARG A 635 19.89 9.68 21.83
C ARG A 635 20.38 8.45 21.04
N GLU A 636 21.67 8.42 20.72
CA GLU A 636 22.34 7.30 20.05
C GLU A 636 22.35 6.07 20.96
N LYS A 637 22.62 6.25 22.27
CA LYS A 637 22.61 5.14 23.21
C LYS A 637 21.21 4.56 23.44
N LEU A 638 20.20 5.44 23.52
CA LEU A 638 18.81 5.01 23.60
C LEU A 638 18.39 4.18 22.37
N TRP A 639 18.81 4.61 21.18
CA TRP A 639 18.56 3.85 19.96
C TRP A 639 19.34 2.53 19.93
N GLU A 640 20.59 2.52 20.38
CA GLU A 640 21.40 1.30 20.48
C GLU A 640 20.74 0.21 21.34
N GLU A 641 20.09 0.57 22.46
CA GLU A 641 19.37 -0.38 23.31
C GLU A 641 18.16 -1.02 22.62
N ASP A 642 17.38 -0.22 21.87
CA ASP A 642 16.27 -0.76 21.08
C ASP A 642 16.78 -1.70 19.97
N LEU A 643 17.90 -1.34 19.33
CA LEU A 643 18.52 -2.16 18.29
C LEU A 643 19.08 -3.47 18.87
N ASP A 644 19.67 -3.45 20.07
CA ASP A 644 20.14 -4.65 20.77
C ASP A 644 18.97 -5.61 21.07
N ALA A 645 17.83 -5.06 21.52
CA ALA A 645 16.63 -5.86 21.78
C ALA A 645 16.09 -6.51 20.50
N LEU A 646 16.04 -5.75 19.40
CA LEU A 646 15.61 -6.25 18.10
C LEU A 646 16.57 -7.30 17.52
N GLU A 647 17.88 -7.04 17.55
CA GLU A 647 18.91 -7.97 17.09
C GLU A 647 18.81 -9.31 17.81
N LYS A 648 18.72 -9.27 19.14
CA LYS A 648 18.55 -10.47 19.96
C LYS A 648 17.28 -11.24 19.60
N TYR A 649 16.18 -10.54 19.34
CA TYR A 649 14.94 -11.18 18.92
C TYR A 649 15.08 -11.86 17.56
N ILE A 650 15.67 -11.19 16.56
CA ILE A 650 15.87 -11.73 15.21
C ILE A 650 16.75 -12.98 15.24
N GLN A 651 17.86 -12.94 15.99
CA GLN A 651 18.77 -14.08 16.14
C GLN A 651 18.08 -15.28 16.81
N ASN A 652 17.33 -15.05 17.88
CA ASN A 652 16.58 -16.12 18.57
C ASN A 652 15.47 -16.70 17.70
N PHE A 653 14.73 -15.87 16.99
CA PHE A 653 13.61 -16.32 16.16
C PHE A 653 14.09 -17.14 14.95
N SER A 654 15.24 -16.75 14.37
CA SER A 654 15.87 -17.50 13.28
C SER A 654 16.24 -18.92 13.74
N LEU A 655 16.78 -19.06 14.95
CA LEU A 655 17.08 -20.38 15.55
C LEU A 655 15.81 -21.22 15.75
N VAL A 656 14.72 -20.61 16.21
CA VAL A 656 13.45 -21.33 16.44
C VAL A 656 12.81 -21.79 15.12
N GLU A 657 12.85 -20.95 14.07
CA GLU A 657 12.35 -21.35 12.74
C GLU A 657 13.17 -22.49 12.12
N GLU A 658 14.49 -22.52 12.34
CA GLU A 658 15.37 -23.61 11.91
C GLU A 658 15.10 -24.94 12.65
N MET A 659 14.65 -24.87 13.91
CA MET A 659 14.31 -26.06 14.72
C MET A 659 12.92 -26.65 14.41
N GLY A 660 12.10 -25.95 13.61
CA GLY A 660 10.78 -26.39 13.17
C GLY A 660 9.65 -26.21 14.20
N PRO A 661 8.38 -26.41 13.80
CA PRO A 661 7.18 -26.07 14.58
C PRO A 661 6.96 -26.89 15.86
N GLY A 662 7.86 -27.81 16.22
CA GLY A 662 7.81 -28.60 17.45
C GLY A 662 8.56 -28.00 18.66
N ALA A 663 9.17 -26.82 18.50
CA ALA A 663 10.02 -26.19 19.52
C ALA A 663 9.42 -24.92 20.17
N MET A 664 8.16 -24.56 19.85
CA MET A 664 7.43 -23.46 20.48
C MET A 664 6.57 -23.92 21.66
#